data_AF-A0A970MAL8-F1
#
_entry.id   AF-A0A970MAL8-F1
#
_cell.length_a   1.000
_cell.length_b   1.000
_cell.length_c   1.000
_cell.angle_alpha   90.00
_cell.angle_beta   90.00
_cell.angle_gamma   90.00
#
_symmetry.space_group_name_H-M   'P 1'
#
loop_
_entity.id
_entity.type
_entity.pdbx_description
1 polymer ?
#
loop_
_entity_poly.entity_id
_entity_poly.type
_entity_poly.pdbx_seq_one_letter_code
_entity_poly.pdbx_strand_id
1 'polypeptide(L)'
;MDKKRHFVHSRIRMFLLPMLLCGIATFSATVNGNNAYIQKIDRGKLAQVEKKLNKQFPQAPKDIALNYAMAHLLLQPQYAQHNLEEAYAHIQIAIGEFNREFDERRLKKLAKNGITYDALQAESNAICHRALEEATRQNTVDAFAHFLRHFVKSPQTYIDLGIERRNQAAFRDAKQADTVGAFQDFMKRYPDAKEYADAVQRRNARAFSETEKQNTVEAYERFAKTYPDAKEHALALERGRKIAYVDAVQRNTIEAFQRFLDVYPSGTPEHLQAEKHRNALAFQRAKEANTIEAFQDFMNAYPRANERDEAEERRNNLALQHAKATHTAEGYAHFLAAFPYTPFEEEVQALWETRLYEEAVSSGNSANLIAIAEKHPDNRHAAKIIDSILQLEQRNGYLPHVRYAMSKGTSEQYLRGLQTYYKIISSDGELLSLELFKKNFSNDVHRIREFEKDWALAQMAYAMGLSTSHAGPAKDSEVDLAAIKKYIKLAAPKALAFVALQGLISEYVYKQQWSQAASVAKAYKRHFAGDPHYANLLQLLQSRVDQSVKISRVPNVSASAGHEYVPVISADNTTLYFCGRDRPDNLGGEDIFVSHFVHDQWRAPQLVRGLSTSSTNDGPMALSADGNTMIFFRSGKLGYADKTRSGWGPMQYFPAHINAGSWNSDAMISSDGQALFFASIREENYNFSIADRYFYHGNHHYPSDIYVSLRSGDLWGEPINLGPMINTHFSDRSPFLHPDMKTLYFSSDGHGGLGSYDVFKSTRLADDCWDCWSEPINLGKEINTIGDDWGYKISTDGTKAYFAKTDATAGVNKLHWLNLPRHLRPDYVATLTGRLVDAQQRPISAVIRWEDLESQRVIGHSTTDPSDGSYFIVLPLGKLYGYYVESPGYFPISNNVDLRSSREPIAMKEDIPVVSFKEMQEKRTPVRVNNLFFNFGESKLLPYSIPELKRVAEIIQRYQSKVEISGHTDNIGTAENNQVLSEQRAKAVKDFLVSQGCDAALLNTIGYGFSRPVMSNDTDAGRAKNRRVELRFVK
;
A
#
# COMPACT_ATOMS: atom_id res chain seq x y z
N MET A 1 -47.36 -14.03 -35.41
CA MET A 1 -48.57 -13.59 -34.71
C MET A 1 -48.85 -12.15 -35.10
N ASP A 2 -50.12 -11.90 -35.42
CA ASP A 2 -50.86 -10.65 -35.58
C ASP A 2 -50.50 -9.59 -36.65
N LYS A 3 -51.15 -9.86 -37.79
CA LYS A 3 -51.83 -8.94 -38.72
C LYS A 3 -52.65 -7.84 -38.02
N LYS A 4 -52.67 -6.64 -38.60
CA LYS A 4 -53.88 -6.05 -39.25
C LYS A 4 -53.63 -4.65 -39.88
N ARG A 5 -54.19 -4.51 -41.10
CA ARG A 5 -54.84 -3.30 -41.71
C ARG A 5 -53.93 -2.15 -42.17
N HIS A 6 -54.21 -1.39 -43.24
CA HIS A 6 -55.31 -1.24 -44.22
C HIS A 6 -54.73 -0.39 -45.39
N PHE A 7 -54.89 -0.75 -46.67
CA PHE A 7 -55.98 -0.46 -47.64
C PHE A 7 -55.77 0.80 -48.53
N VAL A 8 -56.00 0.55 -49.83
CA VAL A 8 -56.36 1.42 -50.99
C VAL A 8 -55.28 2.16 -51.79
N HIS A 9 -55.00 1.57 -52.96
CA HIS A 9 -54.66 2.26 -54.21
C HIS A 9 -55.90 2.95 -54.82
N SER A 10 -55.75 4.16 -55.36
CA SER A 10 -56.65 4.65 -56.42
C SER A 10 -55.88 5.33 -57.55
N ARG A 11 -55.95 4.73 -58.74
CA ARG A 11 -55.65 5.32 -60.04
C ARG A 11 -56.61 6.48 -60.33
N ILE A 12 -56.12 7.66 -60.71
CA ILE A 12 -56.93 8.66 -61.43
C ILE A 12 -56.09 9.37 -62.50
N ARG A 13 -56.40 9.02 -63.75
CA ARG A 13 -56.57 9.85 -64.96
C ARG A 13 -55.87 11.21 -65.00
N MET A 14 -54.84 11.34 -65.84
CA MET A 14 -54.39 12.64 -66.37
C MET A 14 -55.18 12.93 -67.65
N PHE A 15 -56.16 13.82 -67.52
CA PHE A 15 -56.98 14.33 -68.63
C PHE A 15 -56.11 15.19 -69.57
N LEU A 16 -56.09 14.81 -70.85
CA LEU A 16 -55.93 15.71 -71.99
C LEU A 16 -57.24 16.49 -72.20
N LEU A 17 -57.15 17.59 -72.97
CA LEU A 17 -58.21 18.48 -73.51
C LEU A 17 -58.60 19.71 -72.65
N PRO A 18 -59.09 20.83 -73.24
CA PRO A 18 -58.36 21.78 -74.10
C PRO A 18 -58.76 23.27 -73.81
N MET A 19 -58.34 24.18 -74.69
CA MET A 19 -58.97 25.49 -74.97
C MET A 19 -59.00 26.55 -73.86
N LEU A 20 -58.29 27.65 -74.10
CA LEU A 20 -58.96 28.94 -74.38
C LEU A 20 -57.96 29.90 -75.02
N LEU A 21 -57.78 29.70 -76.33
CA LEU A 21 -57.66 30.80 -77.30
C LEU A 21 -58.93 31.66 -77.16
N CYS A 22 -58.96 32.57 -76.20
CA CYS A 22 -59.64 33.84 -76.39
C CYS A 22 -58.56 34.71 -77.04
N GLY A 23 -58.50 34.81 -78.37
CA GLY A 23 -59.59 35.43 -79.10
C GLY A 23 -59.73 36.82 -78.50
N ILE A 24 -58.98 37.77 -79.06
CA ILE A 24 -59.14 39.21 -78.86
C ILE A 24 -60.58 39.50 -79.31
N ALA A 25 -61.54 39.22 -78.44
CA ALA A 25 -62.71 40.05 -78.33
C ALA A 25 -62.11 41.34 -77.79
N THR A 26 -61.86 42.29 -78.69
CA THR A 26 -62.05 43.68 -78.35
C THR A 26 -63.36 43.74 -77.60
N PHE A 27 -63.30 43.72 -76.27
CA PHE A 27 -64.39 44.16 -75.42
C PHE A 27 -64.43 45.69 -75.61
N SER A 28 -64.81 46.10 -76.81
CA SER A 28 -65.77 47.17 -77.00
C SER A 28 -67.07 46.67 -76.37
N ALA A 29 -67.08 46.55 -75.03
CA ALA A 29 -68.25 46.98 -74.31
C ALA A 29 -68.22 48.51 -74.42
N THR A 30 -68.60 49.01 -75.59
CA THR A 30 -69.26 50.30 -75.67
C THR A 30 -70.53 50.12 -74.85
N VAL A 31 -70.39 50.30 -73.54
CA VAL A 31 -71.51 50.76 -72.75
C VAL A 31 -71.80 52.11 -73.38
N ASN A 32 -72.79 52.12 -74.26
CA ASN A 32 -73.25 53.27 -75.03
C ASN A 32 -73.98 54.22 -74.07
N GLY A 33 -73.27 54.64 -73.03
CA GLY A 33 -73.67 55.63 -72.07
C GLY A 33 -73.40 56.99 -72.68
N ASN A 34 -74.31 57.94 -72.44
CA ASN A 34 -74.16 59.33 -72.89
C ASN A 34 -73.06 60.10 -72.13
N ASN A 35 -71.94 59.46 -71.77
CA ASN A 35 -70.81 60.14 -71.16
C ASN A 35 -70.03 60.93 -72.21
N ALA A 36 -70.22 62.24 -72.19
CA ALA A 36 -69.61 63.17 -73.11
C ALA A 36 -68.07 63.20 -73.05
N TYR A 37 -67.45 62.71 -71.97
CA TYR A 37 -65.99 62.59 -71.88
C TYR A 37 -65.48 61.38 -72.65
N ILE A 38 -66.04 60.20 -72.38
CA ILE A 38 -65.63 58.94 -73.03
C ILE A 38 -65.82 59.02 -74.55
N GLN A 39 -66.97 59.51 -75.02
CA GLN A 39 -67.21 59.69 -76.47
C GLN A 39 -66.21 60.63 -77.15
N LYS A 40 -65.63 61.59 -76.42
CA LYS A 40 -64.60 62.48 -76.95
C LYS A 40 -63.22 61.83 -76.92
N ILE A 41 -62.94 61.04 -75.89
CA ILE A 41 -61.73 60.22 -75.80
C ILE A 41 -61.70 59.23 -76.98
N ASP A 42 -62.81 58.52 -77.22
CA ASP A 42 -62.95 57.56 -78.32
C ASP A 42 -62.81 58.20 -79.70
N ARG A 43 -63.25 59.46 -79.86
CA ARG A 43 -63.08 60.25 -81.09
C ARG A 43 -61.71 60.91 -81.23
N GLY A 44 -60.75 60.57 -80.36
CA GLY A 44 -59.38 61.10 -80.39
C GLY A 44 -59.24 62.57 -79.95
N LYS A 45 -60.27 63.17 -79.32
CA LYS A 45 -60.25 64.59 -78.89
C LYS A 45 -59.64 64.76 -77.50
N LEU A 46 -58.45 64.20 -77.28
CA LEU A 46 -57.82 64.06 -75.96
C LEU A 46 -57.48 65.40 -75.30
N ALA A 47 -56.81 66.33 -76.00
CA ALA A 47 -56.47 67.65 -75.46
C ALA A 47 -57.70 68.48 -75.06
N GLN A 48 -58.84 68.27 -75.73
CA GLN A 48 -60.10 68.93 -75.36
C GLN A 48 -60.71 68.34 -74.08
N VAL A 49 -60.51 67.04 -73.86
CA VAL A 49 -60.98 66.34 -72.66
C VAL A 49 -60.06 66.70 -71.48
N GLU A 50 -58.75 66.65 -71.66
CA GLU A 50 -57.74 67.08 -70.68
C GLU A 50 -58.03 68.51 -70.20
N LYS A 51 -58.16 69.48 -71.10
CA LYS A 51 -58.44 70.89 -70.73
C LYS A 51 -59.74 71.02 -69.92
N LYS A 52 -60.73 70.16 -70.16
CA LYS A 52 -61.99 70.17 -69.41
C LYS A 52 -61.86 69.48 -68.05
N LEU A 53 -61.21 68.33 -68.00
CA LEU A 53 -60.96 67.61 -66.76
C LEU A 53 -60.07 68.47 -65.85
N ASN A 54 -58.99 69.06 -66.34
CA ASN A 54 -58.12 69.94 -65.54
C ASN A 54 -58.83 71.18 -64.97
N LYS A 55 -59.90 71.65 -65.61
CA LYS A 55 -60.74 72.73 -65.07
C LYS A 55 -61.72 72.24 -64.01
N GLN A 56 -62.33 71.06 -64.19
CA GLN A 56 -63.41 70.55 -63.33
C GLN A 56 -62.91 69.71 -62.15
N PHE A 57 -61.81 68.99 -62.34
CA PHE A 57 -61.26 68.04 -61.37
C PHE A 57 -60.83 68.71 -60.05
N PRO A 58 -60.15 69.89 -60.04
CA PRO A 58 -59.81 70.55 -58.78
C PRO A 58 -61.02 70.97 -57.94
N GLN A 59 -62.18 71.18 -58.58
CA GLN A 59 -63.42 71.59 -57.91
C GLN A 59 -64.19 70.40 -57.34
N ALA A 60 -63.98 69.19 -57.88
CA ALA A 60 -64.66 67.98 -57.46
C ALA A 60 -63.77 66.72 -57.62
N PRO A 61 -62.64 66.62 -56.89
CA PRO A 61 -61.62 65.59 -57.10
C PRO A 61 -62.07 64.17 -56.75
N LYS A 62 -63.19 64.03 -56.02
CA LYS A 62 -63.83 62.74 -55.68
C LYS A 62 -65.01 62.41 -56.58
N ASP A 63 -65.29 63.23 -57.58
CA ASP A 63 -66.40 62.91 -58.47
C ASP A 63 -66.10 61.64 -59.28
N ILE A 64 -67.04 60.71 -59.22
CA ILE A 64 -66.92 59.38 -59.83
C ILE A 64 -66.75 59.50 -61.34
N ALA A 65 -67.51 60.37 -62.00
CA ALA A 65 -67.47 60.51 -63.45
C ALA A 65 -66.19 61.21 -63.92
N LEU A 66 -65.68 62.17 -63.14
CA LEU A 66 -64.40 62.82 -63.43
C LEU A 66 -63.22 61.86 -63.24
N ASN A 67 -63.20 61.05 -62.17
CA ASN A 67 -62.16 60.04 -61.96
C ASN A 67 -62.22 58.93 -63.00
N TYR A 68 -63.41 58.47 -63.36
CA TYR A 68 -63.59 57.50 -64.45
C TYR A 68 -63.08 58.05 -65.78
N ALA A 69 -63.42 59.30 -66.11
CA ALA A 69 -62.95 59.96 -67.32
C ALA A 69 -61.43 60.21 -67.31
N MET A 70 -60.85 60.53 -66.15
CA MET A 70 -59.40 60.71 -65.99
C MET A 70 -58.66 59.39 -66.17
N ALA A 71 -59.13 58.30 -65.54
CA ALA A 71 -58.59 56.97 -65.76
C ALA A 71 -58.63 56.56 -67.23
N HIS A 72 -59.76 56.79 -67.91
CA HIS A 72 -59.93 56.52 -69.35
C HIS A 72 -59.00 57.35 -70.24
N LEU A 73 -58.74 58.60 -69.89
CA LEU A 73 -57.81 59.48 -70.60
C LEU A 73 -56.36 59.00 -70.44
N LEU A 74 -55.95 58.74 -69.20
CA LEU A 74 -54.62 58.23 -68.85
C LEU A 74 -54.35 56.85 -69.46
N LEU A 75 -55.40 56.07 -69.76
CA LEU A 75 -55.29 54.77 -70.41
C LEU A 75 -55.01 54.83 -71.91
N GLN A 76 -55.17 55.98 -72.57
CA GLN A 76 -54.97 56.10 -74.00
C GLN A 76 -53.47 56.16 -74.34
N PRO A 77 -52.93 55.22 -75.13
CA PRO A 77 -51.51 55.24 -75.49
C PRO A 77 -51.09 56.51 -76.24
N GLN A 78 -52.02 57.10 -77.00
CA GLN A 78 -51.81 58.34 -77.75
C GLN A 78 -51.99 59.62 -76.91
N TYR A 79 -52.21 59.50 -75.60
CA TYR A 79 -52.19 60.61 -74.67
C TYR A 79 -50.77 60.85 -74.15
N ALA A 80 -50.30 62.10 -74.20
CA ALA A 80 -48.92 62.45 -73.85
C ALA A 80 -48.55 62.10 -72.39
N GLN A 81 -49.54 62.05 -71.49
CA GLN A 81 -49.36 61.64 -70.09
C GLN A 81 -49.93 60.24 -69.83
N HIS A 82 -49.85 59.33 -70.81
CA HIS A 82 -50.24 57.93 -70.61
C HIS A 82 -49.52 57.35 -69.39
N ASN A 83 -50.28 56.93 -68.37
CA ASN A 83 -49.72 56.41 -67.14
C ASN A 83 -50.69 55.38 -66.53
N LEU A 84 -50.30 54.11 -66.58
CA LEU A 84 -51.12 53.01 -66.06
C LEU A 84 -51.28 53.06 -64.54
N GLU A 85 -50.27 53.52 -63.81
CA GLU A 85 -50.32 53.63 -62.35
C GLU A 85 -51.28 54.75 -61.91
N GLU A 86 -51.17 55.93 -62.52
CA GLU A 86 -52.10 57.04 -62.24
C GLU A 86 -53.52 56.70 -62.70
N ALA A 87 -53.68 56.05 -63.86
CA ALA A 87 -54.98 55.55 -64.31
C ALA A 87 -55.58 54.56 -63.29
N TYR A 88 -54.76 53.67 -62.75
CA TYR A 88 -55.16 52.73 -61.70
C TYR A 88 -55.56 53.46 -60.41
N ALA A 89 -54.82 54.47 -60.00
CA ALA A 89 -55.17 55.27 -58.83
C ALA A 89 -56.53 55.96 -59.00
N HIS A 90 -56.76 56.60 -60.15
CA HIS A 90 -58.02 57.27 -60.47
C HIS A 90 -59.20 56.29 -60.56
N ILE A 91 -59.05 55.13 -61.18
CA ILE A 91 -60.14 54.15 -61.24
C ILE A 91 -60.45 53.57 -59.86
N GLN A 92 -59.45 53.37 -59.00
CA GLN A 92 -59.64 52.90 -57.63
C GLN A 92 -60.35 53.94 -56.76
N ILE A 93 -60.07 55.23 -56.96
CA ILE A 93 -60.83 56.33 -56.34
C ILE A 93 -62.27 56.30 -56.84
N ALA A 94 -62.49 56.16 -58.16
CA ALA A 94 -63.85 56.08 -58.73
C ALA A 94 -64.65 54.90 -58.16
N ILE A 95 -64.06 53.69 -58.06
CA ILE A 95 -64.68 52.51 -57.44
C ILE A 95 -64.99 52.78 -55.96
N GLY A 96 -64.03 53.35 -55.23
CA GLY A 96 -64.18 53.65 -53.80
C GLY A 96 -65.30 54.64 -53.51
N GLU A 97 -65.41 55.71 -54.30
CA GLU A 97 -66.47 56.71 -54.17
C GLU A 97 -67.81 56.19 -54.72
N PHE A 98 -67.82 55.35 -55.78
CA PHE A 98 -69.04 54.70 -56.27
C PHE A 98 -69.66 53.78 -55.21
N ASN A 99 -68.84 53.00 -54.49
CA ASN A 99 -69.31 52.15 -53.39
C ASN A 99 -69.85 52.95 -52.18
N ARG A 100 -69.52 54.24 -52.07
CA ARG A 100 -69.98 55.14 -51.00
C ARG A 100 -71.19 55.99 -51.43
N GLU A 101 -71.61 55.90 -52.69
CA GLU A 101 -72.74 56.65 -53.21
C GLU A 101 -74.04 55.87 -52.99
N PHE A 102 -74.97 56.47 -52.24
CA PHE A 102 -76.24 55.85 -51.85
C PHE A 102 -77.46 56.56 -52.46
N ASP A 103 -77.27 57.68 -53.17
CA ASP A 103 -78.36 58.36 -53.88
C ASP A 103 -78.73 57.61 -55.17
N GLU A 104 -79.86 56.89 -55.14
CA GLU A 104 -80.38 56.14 -56.29
C GLU A 104 -80.57 56.99 -57.56
N ARG A 105 -80.88 58.29 -57.43
CA ARG A 105 -81.03 59.18 -58.60
C ARG A 105 -79.68 59.45 -59.24
N ARG A 106 -78.65 59.65 -58.42
CA ARG A 106 -77.26 59.86 -58.89
C ARG A 106 -76.67 58.57 -59.47
N LEU A 107 -76.91 57.42 -58.84
CA LEU A 107 -76.52 56.11 -59.37
C LEU A 107 -77.19 55.78 -60.71
N LYS A 108 -78.51 56.02 -60.86
CA LYS A 108 -79.20 55.87 -62.15
C LYS A 108 -78.63 56.79 -63.23
N LYS A 109 -78.21 58.01 -62.87
CA LYS A 109 -77.57 58.97 -63.79
C LYS A 109 -76.18 58.50 -64.22
N LEU A 110 -75.38 57.97 -63.30
CA LEU A 110 -74.08 57.38 -63.59
C LEU A 110 -74.22 56.15 -64.49
N ALA A 111 -75.17 55.25 -64.18
CA ALA A 111 -75.47 54.07 -65.00
C ALA A 111 -75.94 54.44 -66.43
N LYS A 112 -76.77 55.48 -66.58
CA LYS A 112 -77.17 56.02 -67.91
C LYS A 112 -75.98 56.58 -68.71
N ASN A 113 -74.93 57.00 -68.02
CA ASN A 113 -73.66 57.42 -68.61
C ASN A 113 -72.64 56.26 -68.71
N GLY A 114 -73.08 55.03 -68.52
CA GLY A 114 -72.26 53.84 -68.64
C GLY A 114 -71.27 53.61 -67.49
N ILE A 115 -71.42 54.36 -66.40
CA ILE A 115 -70.60 54.20 -65.20
C ILE A 115 -71.38 53.34 -64.20
N THR A 116 -71.10 52.04 -64.20
CA THR A 116 -71.59 51.06 -63.22
C THR A 116 -70.43 50.49 -62.43
N TYR A 117 -70.71 49.87 -61.28
CA TYR A 117 -69.68 49.16 -60.51
C TYR A 117 -68.93 48.13 -61.36
N ASP A 118 -69.66 47.32 -62.12
CA ASP A 118 -69.08 46.31 -63.01
C ASP A 118 -68.20 46.93 -64.09
N ALA A 119 -68.59 48.07 -64.66
CA ALA A 119 -67.79 48.77 -65.65
C ALA A 119 -66.51 49.37 -65.05
N LEU A 120 -66.59 49.93 -63.84
CA LEU A 120 -65.42 50.43 -63.11
C LEU A 120 -64.45 49.31 -62.74
N GLN A 121 -64.99 48.18 -62.27
CA GLN A 121 -64.21 47.00 -61.90
C GLN A 121 -63.58 46.33 -63.14
N ALA A 122 -64.32 46.24 -64.26
CA ALA A 122 -63.80 45.74 -65.53
C ALA A 122 -62.63 46.61 -66.04
N GLU A 123 -62.77 47.94 -65.95
CA GLU A 123 -61.70 48.87 -66.32
C GLU A 123 -60.48 48.68 -65.41
N SER A 124 -60.67 48.62 -64.09
CA SER A 124 -59.57 48.35 -63.15
C SER A 124 -58.85 47.03 -63.46
N ASN A 125 -59.60 45.96 -63.75
CA ASN A 125 -59.00 44.68 -64.10
C ASN A 125 -58.22 44.76 -65.43
N ALA A 126 -58.72 45.52 -66.41
CA ALA A 126 -58.02 45.76 -67.67
C ALA A 126 -56.71 46.54 -67.46
N ILE A 127 -56.68 47.53 -66.55
CA ILE A 127 -55.45 48.25 -66.17
C ILE A 127 -54.45 47.29 -65.53
N CYS A 128 -54.89 46.50 -64.54
CA CYS A 128 -54.04 45.50 -63.89
C CYS A 128 -53.48 44.48 -64.88
N HIS A 129 -54.30 44.01 -65.84
CA HIS A 129 -53.87 43.09 -66.88
C HIS A 129 -52.78 43.69 -67.76
N ARG A 130 -52.95 44.93 -68.24
CA ARG A 130 -51.94 45.63 -69.05
C ARG A 130 -50.64 45.87 -68.28
N ALA A 131 -50.73 46.23 -67.01
CA ALA A 131 -49.57 46.40 -66.14
C ALA A 131 -48.80 45.07 -65.94
N LEU A 132 -49.53 43.96 -65.78
CA LEU A 132 -48.93 42.63 -65.71
C LEU A 132 -48.32 42.21 -67.06
N GLU A 133 -48.95 42.52 -68.19
CA GLU A 133 -48.39 42.28 -69.53
C GLU A 133 -47.12 43.10 -69.77
N GLU A 134 -47.06 44.35 -69.29
CA GLU A 134 -45.86 45.17 -69.35
C GLU A 134 -44.73 44.59 -68.51
N ALA A 135 -45.01 44.20 -67.26
CA ALA A 135 -44.04 43.49 -66.43
C ALA A 135 -43.59 42.16 -67.08
N THR A 136 -44.52 41.45 -67.72
CA THR A 136 -44.23 40.20 -68.44
C THR A 136 -43.35 40.42 -69.66
N ARG A 137 -43.52 41.52 -70.39
CA ARG A 137 -42.65 41.89 -71.53
C ARG A 137 -41.23 42.22 -71.07
N GLN A 138 -41.09 42.94 -69.96
CA GLN A 138 -39.78 43.26 -69.39
C GLN A 138 -39.11 42.01 -68.80
N ASN A 139 -39.90 41.11 -68.18
CA ASN A 139 -39.47 39.81 -67.68
C ASN A 139 -38.27 39.88 -66.71
N THR A 140 -38.19 40.95 -65.91
CA THR A 140 -37.16 41.16 -64.88
C THR A 140 -37.77 41.11 -63.49
N VAL A 141 -36.95 40.81 -62.48
CA VAL A 141 -37.37 40.82 -61.07
C VAL A 141 -37.96 42.17 -60.69
N ASP A 142 -37.32 43.26 -61.09
CA ASP A 142 -37.74 44.63 -60.76
C ASP A 142 -39.08 44.99 -61.41
N ALA A 143 -39.32 44.57 -62.65
CA ALA A 143 -40.57 44.85 -63.35
C ALA A 143 -41.77 44.16 -62.68
N PHE A 144 -41.63 42.88 -62.30
CA PHE A 144 -42.68 42.19 -61.55
C PHE A 144 -42.82 42.70 -60.11
N ALA A 145 -41.71 43.06 -59.45
CA ALA A 145 -41.76 43.67 -58.12
C ALA A 145 -42.46 45.04 -58.15
N HIS A 146 -42.24 45.83 -59.21
CA HIS A 146 -42.94 47.09 -59.45
C HIS A 146 -44.44 46.85 -59.63
N PHE A 147 -44.83 45.89 -60.48
CA PHE A 147 -46.24 45.51 -60.63
C PHE A 147 -46.90 45.15 -59.29
N LEU A 148 -46.27 44.26 -58.52
CA LEU A 148 -46.81 43.80 -57.23
C LEU A 148 -46.91 44.92 -56.18
N ARG A 149 -46.08 45.97 -56.29
CA ARG A 149 -46.05 47.11 -55.35
C ARG A 149 -47.11 48.17 -55.68
N HIS A 150 -47.33 48.44 -56.96
CA HIS A 150 -48.16 49.59 -57.38
C HIS A 150 -49.60 49.18 -57.75
N PHE A 151 -49.84 47.91 -58.11
CA PHE A 151 -51.17 47.38 -58.51
C PHE A 151 -51.74 46.42 -57.46
N VAL A 152 -51.77 46.84 -56.19
CA VAL A 152 -52.01 45.96 -55.02
C VAL A 152 -53.42 45.37 -54.90
N LYS A 153 -54.45 45.98 -55.52
CA LYS A 153 -55.83 45.43 -55.54
C LYS A 153 -56.15 44.73 -56.86
N SER A 154 -55.13 44.23 -57.56
CA SER A 154 -55.33 43.38 -58.74
C SER A 154 -56.06 42.08 -58.36
N PRO A 155 -56.79 41.45 -59.30
CA PRO A 155 -57.28 40.08 -59.10
C PRO A 155 -56.16 39.17 -58.56
N GLN A 156 -56.49 38.31 -57.59
CA GLN A 156 -55.50 37.45 -56.93
C GLN A 156 -54.72 36.59 -57.93
N THR A 157 -55.37 36.13 -59.00
CA THR A 157 -54.75 35.39 -60.10
C THR A 157 -53.61 36.14 -60.80
N TYR A 158 -53.67 37.48 -60.88
CA TYR A 158 -52.63 38.31 -61.46
C TYR A 158 -51.48 38.57 -60.48
N ILE A 159 -51.78 38.71 -59.19
CA ILE A 159 -50.78 38.79 -58.12
C ILE A 159 -49.99 37.49 -58.03
N ASP A 160 -50.67 36.34 -58.01
CA ASP A 160 -50.05 35.02 -57.96
C ASP A 160 -49.15 34.79 -59.18
N LEU A 161 -49.64 35.14 -60.37
CA LEU A 161 -48.85 35.05 -61.60
C LEU A 161 -47.65 36.01 -61.59
N GLY A 162 -47.81 37.22 -61.07
CA GLY A 162 -46.71 38.19 -60.89
C GLY A 162 -45.63 37.68 -59.92
N ILE A 163 -46.03 37.08 -58.80
CA ILE A 163 -45.10 36.45 -57.83
C ILE A 163 -44.37 35.28 -58.48
N GLU A 164 -45.09 34.39 -59.16
CA GLU A 164 -44.51 33.23 -59.84
C GLU A 164 -43.49 33.66 -60.90
N ARG A 165 -43.84 34.63 -61.76
CA ARG A 165 -42.95 35.12 -62.81
C ARG A 165 -41.74 35.87 -62.26
N ARG A 166 -41.91 36.63 -61.17
CA ARG A 166 -40.79 37.26 -60.44
C ARG A 166 -39.81 36.22 -59.91
N ASN A 167 -40.34 35.17 -59.25
CA ASN A 167 -39.51 34.11 -58.70
C ASN A 167 -38.78 33.34 -59.82
N GLN A 168 -39.44 33.09 -60.95
CA GLN A 168 -38.81 32.50 -62.13
C GLN A 168 -37.69 33.37 -62.73
N ALA A 169 -37.89 34.70 -62.78
CA ALA A 169 -36.86 35.63 -63.23
C ALA A 169 -35.67 35.65 -62.26
N ALA A 170 -35.91 35.75 -60.96
CA ALA A 170 -34.86 35.74 -59.94
C ALA A 170 -34.08 34.40 -59.94
N PHE A 171 -34.76 33.28 -60.16
CA PHE A 171 -34.11 31.99 -60.28
C PHE A 171 -33.27 31.87 -61.55
N ARG A 172 -33.70 32.48 -62.65
CA ARG A 172 -32.92 32.56 -63.90
C ARG A 172 -31.63 33.35 -63.69
N ASP A 173 -31.70 34.47 -62.98
CA ASP A 173 -30.53 35.30 -62.65
C ASP A 173 -29.55 34.51 -61.78
N ALA A 174 -30.06 33.79 -60.76
CA ALA A 174 -29.22 32.90 -59.93
C ALA A 174 -28.55 31.78 -60.75
N LYS A 175 -29.28 31.18 -61.71
CA LYS A 175 -28.72 30.18 -62.64
C LYS A 175 -27.66 30.76 -63.57
N GLN A 176 -27.82 32.00 -64.01
CA GLN A 176 -26.84 32.66 -64.86
C GLN A 176 -25.56 33.01 -64.10
N ALA A 177 -25.68 33.39 -62.83
CA ALA A 177 -24.54 33.64 -61.96
C ALA A 177 -23.78 32.35 -61.58
N ASP A 178 -24.48 31.22 -61.41
CA ASP A 178 -23.94 29.88 -61.09
C ASP A 178 -22.94 29.86 -59.91
N THR A 179 -23.28 30.59 -58.84
CA THR A 179 -22.48 30.59 -57.60
C THR A 179 -23.30 30.14 -56.40
N VAL A 180 -22.62 29.59 -55.39
CA VAL A 180 -23.25 29.21 -54.11
C VAL A 180 -23.98 30.41 -53.49
N GLY A 181 -23.36 31.60 -53.50
CA GLY A 181 -23.95 32.83 -52.99
C GLY A 181 -25.20 33.26 -53.72
N ALA A 182 -25.22 33.19 -55.06
CA ALA A 182 -26.39 33.58 -55.85
C ALA A 182 -27.61 32.68 -55.57
N PHE A 183 -27.41 31.36 -55.43
CA PHE A 183 -28.51 30.46 -55.05
C PHE A 183 -28.94 30.64 -53.59
N GLN A 184 -28.02 30.93 -52.66
CA GLN A 184 -28.36 31.25 -51.27
C GLN A 184 -29.20 32.54 -51.16
N ASP A 185 -28.82 33.59 -51.90
CA ASP A 185 -29.57 34.84 -51.94
C ASP A 185 -30.97 34.65 -52.52
N PHE A 186 -31.11 33.84 -53.57
CA PHE A 186 -32.42 33.45 -54.12
C PHE A 186 -33.28 32.75 -53.06
N MET A 187 -32.75 31.70 -52.42
CA MET A 187 -33.46 30.95 -51.39
C MET A 187 -33.91 31.84 -50.21
N LYS A 188 -33.06 32.78 -49.81
CA LYS A 188 -33.34 33.70 -48.69
C LYS A 188 -34.46 34.69 -49.04
N ARG A 189 -34.47 35.22 -50.26
CA ARG A 189 -35.46 36.23 -50.69
C ARG A 189 -36.78 35.61 -51.13
N TYR A 190 -36.77 34.35 -51.57
CA TYR A 190 -37.93 33.67 -52.14
C TYR A 190 -38.10 32.24 -51.57
N PRO A 191 -38.37 32.09 -50.26
CA PRO A 191 -38.47 30.78 -49.62
C PRO A 191 -39.63 29.91 -50.12
N ASP A 192 -40.72 30.55 -50.58
CA ASP A 192 -41.93 29.85 -51.06
C ASP A 192 -41.95 29.64 -52.60
N ALA A 193 -40.82 29.86 -53.28
CA ALA A 193 -40.73 29.67 -54.73
C ALA A 193 -40.81 28.18 -55.12
N LYS A 194 -41.50 27.86 -56.23
CA LYS A 194 -41.53 26.49 -56.78
C LYS A 194 -40.13 25.98 -57.13
N GLU A 195 -39.23 26.89 -57.47
CA GLU A 195 -37.85 26.63 -57.86
C GLU A 195 -36.89 26.41 -56.68
N TYR A 196 -37.35 26.57 -55.43
CA TYR A 196 -36.51 26.48 -54.23
C TYR A 196 -35.73 25.15 -54.14
N ALA A 197 -36.39 24.03 -54.40
CA ALA A 197 -35.75 22.72 -54.36
C ALA A 197 -34.66 22.54 -55.44
N ASP A 198 -34.85 23.11 -56.64
CA ASP A 198 -33.82 23.10 -57.70
C ASP A 198 -32.65 24.01 -57.33
N ALA A 199 -32.92 25.17 -56.72
CA ALA A 199 -31.88 26.07 -56.19
C ALA A 199 -31.00 25.39 -55.13
N VAL A 200 -31.61 24.62 -54.20
CA VAL A 200 -30.87 23.82 -53.20
C VAL A 200 -29.95 22.80 -53.88
N GLN A 201 -30.46 22.05 -54.85
CA GLN A 201 -29.68 21.03 -55.55
C GLN A 201 -28.50 21.65 -56.31
N ARG A 202 -28.73 22.74 -57.05
CA ARG A 202 -27.68 23.45 -57.81
C ARG A 202 -26.62 24.06 -56.90
N ARG A 203 -27.02 24.68 -55.79
CA ARG A 203 -26.11 25.18 -54.75
C ARG A 203 -25.22 24.07 -54.21
N ASN A 204 -25.81 22.93 -53.85
CA ASN A 204 -25.07 21.79 -53.30
C ASN A 204 -24.08 21.22 -54.32
N ALA A 205 -24.51 21.00 -55.57
CA ALA A 205 -23.64 20.52 -56.64
C ALA A 205 -22.47 21.47 -56.91
N ARG A 206 -22.72 22.79 -56.89
CA ARG A 206 -21.66 23.79 -57.07
C ARG A 206 -20.67 23.80 -55.92
N ALA A 207 -21.17 23.80 -54.68
CA ALA A 207 -20.34 23.74 -53.48
C ALA A 207 -19.50 22.45 -53.44
N PHE A 208 -20.05 21.32 -53.90
CA PHE A 208 -19.31 20.07 -54.00
C PHE A 208 -18.22 20.14 -55.07
N SER A 209 -18.49 20.70 -56.25
CA SER A 209 -17.48 20.91 -57.29
C SER A 209 -16.32 21.79 -56.83
N GLU A 210 -16.60 22.83 -56.04
CA GLU A 210 -15.56 23.67 -55.41
C GLU A 210 -14.74 22.89 -54.39
N THR A 211 -15.38 21.98 -53.65
CA THR A 211 -14.73 21.07 -52.70
C THR A 211 -13.80 20.09 -53.43
N GLU A 212 -14.25 19.51 -54.55
CA GLU A 212 -13.43 18.62 -55.38
C GLU A 212 -12.19 19.30 -55.95
N LYS A 213 -12.25 20.61 -56.25
CA LYS A 213 -11.08 21.37 -56.70
C LYS A 213 -10.05 21.59 -55.60
N GLN A 214 -10.50 21.74 -54.35
CA GLN A 214 -9.60 21.86 -53.19
C GLN A 214 -8.96 20.52 -52.86
N ASN A 215 -9.74 19.43 -52.92
CA ASN A 215 -9.29 18.06 -52.70
C ASN A 215 -8.51 17.85 -51.39
N THR A 216 -8.96 18.50 -50.31
CA THR A 216 -8.40 18.35 -48.95
C THR A 216 -9.43 17.77 -47.99
N VAL A 217 -8.96 17.19 -46.89
CA VAL A 217 -9.82 16.63 -45.82
C VAL A 217 -10.75 17.71 -45.27
N GLU A 218 -10.21 18.89 -44.96
CA GLU A 218 -10.96 20.00 -44.37
C GLU A 218 -12.05 20.52 -45.31
N ALA A 219 -11.81 20.48 -46.62
CA ALA A 219 -12.79 20.89 -47.60
C ALA A 219 -13.97 19.91 -47.64
N TYR A 220 -13.68 18.60 -47.70
CA TYR A 220 -14.71 17.56 -47.72
C TYR A 220 -15.52 17.49 -46.42
N GLU A 221 -14.88 17.63 -45.26
CA GLU A 221 -15.55 17.68 -43.96
C GLU A 221 -16.43 18.93 -43.81
N ARG A 222 -15.93 20.09 -44.26
CA ARG A 222 -16.71 21.33 -44.27
C ARG A 222 -17.94 21.21 -45.16
N PHE A 223 -17.81 20.59 -46.34
CA PHE A 223 -18.94 20.33 -47.22
C PHE A 223 -19.97 19.42 -46.54
N ALA A 224 -19.54 18.27 -46.00
CA ALA A 224 -20.44 17.31 -45.35
C ALA A 224 -21.19 17.94 -44.16
N LYS A 225 -20.51 18.79 -43.38
CA LYS A 225 -21.11 19.53 -42.25
C LYS A 225 -22.08 20.62 -42.68
N THR A 226 -21.74 21.36 -43.74
CA THR A 226 -22.54 22.51 -44.19
C THR A 226 -23.77 22.07 -44.98
N TYR A 227 -23.69 20.91 -45.65
CA TYR A 227 -24.75 20.37 -46.51
C TYR A 227 -25.05 18.90 -46.17
N PRO A 228 -25.63 18.61 -44.98
CA PRO A 228 -25.90 17.24 -44.54
C PRO A 228 -26.91 16.50 -45.44
N ASP A 229 -27.87 17.22 -46.02
CA ASP A 229 -28.92 16.64 -46.88
C ASP A 229 -28.55 16.62 -48.37
N ALA A 230 -27.29 16.91 -48.73
CA ALA A 230 -26.84 16.88 -50.12
C ALA A 230 -26.75 15.44 -50.65
N LYS A 231 -27.05 15.22 -51.93
CA LYS A 231 -26.90 13.91 -52.59
C LYS A 231 -25.44 13.44 -52.59
N GLU A 232 -24.52 14.41 -52.64
CA GLU A 232 -23.08 14.22 -52.66
C GLU A 232 -22.47 13.99 -51.27
N HIS A 233 -23.27 14.07 -50.20
CA HIS A 233 -22.79 13.98 -48.82
C HIS A 233 -22.01 12.69 -48.54
N ALA A 234 -22.56 11.52 -48.91
CA ALA A 234 -21.89 10.23 -48.70
C ALA A 234 -20.57 10.14 -49.49
N LEU A 235 -20.55 10.68 -50.72
CA LEU A 235 -19.35 10.70 -51.56
C LEU A 235 -18.27 11.65 -51.01
N ALA A 236 -18.68 12.79 -50.43
CA ALA A 236 -17.78 13.73 -49.76
C ALA A 236 -17.07 13.06 -48.58
N LEU A 237 -17.83 12.36 -47.72
CA LEU A 237 -17.28 11.61 -46.59
C LEU A 237 -16.34 10.49 -47.03
N GLU A 238 -16.70 9.76 -48.10
CA GLU A 238 -15.85 8.70 -48.65
C GLU A 238 -14.50 9.24 -49.16
N ARG A 239 -14.52 10.32 -49.94
CA ARG A 239 -13.29 10.92 -50.50
C ARG A 239 -12.42 11.57 -49.43
N GLY A 240 -13.02 12.32 -48.50
CA GLY A 240 -12.33 12.88 -47.34
C GLY A 240 -11.61 11.79 -46.53
N ARG A 241 -12.30 10.68 -46.25
CA ARG A 241 -11.71 9.51 -45.57
C ARG A 241 -10.52 8.94 -46.34
N LYS A 242 -10.64 8.71 -47.66
CA LYS A 242 -9.53 8.16 -48.47
C LYS A 242 -8.29 9.03 -48.43
N ILE A 243 -8.45 10.35 -48.50
CA ILE A 243 -7.34 11.31 -48.42
C ILE A 243 -6.72 11.31 -47.01
N ALA A 244 -7.55 11.34 -45.97
CA ALA A 244 -7.10 11.29 -44.59
C ALA A 244 -6.33 10.00 -44.28
N TYR A 245 -6.73 8.87 -44.86
CA TYR A 245 -6.00 7.62 -44.74
C TYR A 245 -4.62 7.69 -45.40
N VAL A 246 -4.53 8.25 -46.61
CA VAL A 246 -3.24 8.43 -47.31
C VAL A 246 -2.32 9.35 -46.50
N ASP A 247 -2.83 10.44 -45.92
CA ASP A 247 -2.06 11.31 -45.01
C ASP A 247 -1.55 10.53 -43.78
N ALA A 248 -2.40 9.70 -43.17
CA ALA A 248 -1.98 8.86 -42.04
C ALA A 248 -0.87 7.86 -42.43
N VAL A 249 -0.98 7.24 -43.61
CA VAL A 249 0.05 6.35 -44.17
C VAL A 249 1.36 7.09 -44.43
N GLN A 250 1.31 8.31 -44.99
CA GLN A 250 2.50 9.12 -45.24
C GLN A 250 3.21 9.52 -43.95
N ARG A 251 2.44 9.86 -42.90
CA ARG A 251 3.01 10.18 -41.57
C ARG A 251 3.59 8.95 -40.88
N ASN A 252 2.98 7.78 -41.09
CA ASN A 252 3.44 6.49 -40.57
C ASN A 252 3.74 6.50 -39.05
N THR A 253 2.84 7.08 -38.25
CA THR A 253 2.94 7.15 -36.77
C THR A 253 1.70 6.56 -36.13
N ILE A 254 1.84 6.06 -34.89
CA ILE A 254 0.73 5.51 -34.11
C ILE A 254 -0.36 6.59 -33.94
N GLU A 255 0.04 7.82 -33.64
CA GLU A 255 -0.86 8.96 -33.41
C GLU A 255 -1.63 9.35 -34.68
N ALA A 256 -0.99 9.31 -35.85
CA ALA A 256 -1.66 9.62 -37.11
C ALA A 256 -2.74 8.59 -37.46
N PHE A 257 -2.44 7.29 -37.32
CA PHE A 257 -3.44 6.25 -37.52
C PHE A 257 -4.52 6.27 -36.44
N GLN A 258 -4.17 6.54 -35.17
CA GLN A 258 -5.17 6.64 -34.10
C GLN A 258 -6.16 7.78 -34.36
N ARG A 259 -5.68 8.98 -34.73
CA ARG A 259 -6.56 10.09 -35.10
C ARG A 259 -7.50 9.74 -36.25
N PHE A 260 -7.01 9.01 -37.25
CA PHE A 260 -7.85 8.53 -38.34
C PHE A 260 -8.96 7.59 -37.83
N LEU A 261 -8.62 6.63 -36.96
CA LEU A 261 -9.57 5.68 -36.39
C LEU A 261 -10.62 6.34 -35.49
N ASP A 262 -10.25 7.42 -34.77
CA ASP A 262 -11.15 8.17 -33.90
C ASP A 262 -12.20 8.98 -34.68
N VAL A 263 -11.85 9.45 -35.87
CA VAL A 263 -12.69 10.34 -36.69
C VAL A 263 -13.60 9.57 -37.65
N TYR A 264 -13.11 8.47 -38.23
CA TYR A 264 -13.82 7.77 -39.31
C TYR A 264 -14.43 6.43 -38.86
N PRO A 265 -15.66 6.12 -39.32
CA PRO A 265 -16.42 4.98 -38.83
C PRO A 265 -15.75 3.62 -39.09
N SER A 266 -15.89 2.72 -38.12
CA SER A 266 -15.44 1.33 -38.19
C SER A 266 -16.13 0.55 -39.33
N GLY A 267 -15.43 -0.43 -39.89
CA GLY A 267 -15.99 -1.35 -40.92
C GLY A 267 -15.70 -0.96 -42.37
N THR A 268 -14.98 0.13 -42.59
CA THR A 268 -14.47 0.50 -43.92
C THR A 268 -13.11 -0.17 -44.20
N PRO A 269 -12.76 -0.46 -45.47
CA PRO A 269 -11.44 -1.04 -45.79
C PRO A 269 -10.27 -0.21 -45.27
N GLU A 270 -10.35 1.12 -45.38
CA GLU A 270 -9.29 2.03 -44.89
C GLU A 270 -9.16 1.99 -43.36
N HIS A 271 -10.27 1.90 -42.62
CA HIS A 271 -10.25 1.76 -41.17
C HIS A 271 -9.58 0.45 -40.73
N LEU A 272 -9.91 -0.67 -41.37
CA LEU A 272 -9.27 -1.96 -41.06
C LEU A 272 -7.77 -1.95 -41.38
N GLN A 273 -7.35 -1.28 -42.46
CA GLN A 273 -5.93 -1.17 -42.79
C GLN A 273 -5.18 -0.21 -41.84
N ALA A 274 -5.78 0.93 -41.48
CA ALA A 274 -5.22 1.87 -40.51
C ALA A 274 -5.02 1.21 -39.14
N GLU A 275 -5.98 0.38 -38.70
CA GLU A 275 -5.86 -0.41 -37.47
C GLU A 275 -4.68 -1.37 -37.54
N LYS A 276 -4.51 -2.11 -38.64
CA LYS A 276 -3.35 -3.00 -38.86
C LYS A 276 -2.03 -2.24 -38.83
N HIS A 277 -1.93 -1.11 -39.53
CA HIS A 277 -0.70 -0.31 -39.55
C HIS A 277 -0.35 0.26 -38.17
N ARG A 278 -1.34 0.79 -37.44
CA ARG A 278 -1.16 1.27 -36.06
C ARG A 278 -0.63 0.15 -35.16
N ASN A 279 -1.28 -1.01 -35.18
CA ASN A 279 -0.92 -2.13 -34.32
C ASN A 279 0.50 -2.64 -34.66
N ALA A 280 0.85 -2.75 -35.94
CA ALA A 280 2.20 -3.15 -36.35
C ALA A 280 3.28 -2.17 -35.86
N LEU A 281 3.03 -0.85 -35.93
CA LEU A 281 3.94 0.18 -35.41
C LEU A 281 4.06 0.13 -33.88
N ALA A 282 2.94 -0.04 -33.19
CA ALA A 282 2.93 -0.18 -31.73
C ALA A 282 3.67 -1.44 -31.28
N PHE A 283 3.52 -2.56 -32.00
CA PHE A 283 4.25 -3.78 -31.74
C PHE A 283 5.75 -3.63 -32.01
N GLN A 284 6.13 -2.94 -33.08
CA GLN A 284 7.53 -2.62 -33.38
C GLN A 284 8.17 -1.81 -32.24
N ARG A 285 7.46 -0.81 -31.71
CA ARG A 285 7.91 -0.05 -30.53
C ARG A 285 8.07 -0.94 -29.29
N ALA A 286 7.16 -1.89 -29.07
CA ALA A 286 7.30 -2.86 -27.98
C ALA A 286 8.53 -3.75 -28.16
N LYS A 287 8.82 -4.21 -29.40
CA LYS A 287 10.05 -4.97 -29.71
C LYS A 287 11.32 -4.17 -29.50
N GLU A 288 11.32 -2.87 -29.78
CA GLU A 288 12.47 -2.00 -29.56
C GLU A 288 12.74 -1.76 -28.07
N ALA A 289 11.68 -1.59 -27.27
CA ALA A 289 11.80 -1.50 -25.82
C ALA A 289 12.25 -2.83 -25.20
N ASN A 290 11.74 -3.95 -25.72
CA ASN A 290 12.09 -5.31 -25.31
C ASN A 290 11.97 -5.56 -23.80
N THR A 291 10.90 -5.06 -23.18
CA THR A 291 10.59 -5.28 -21.75
C THR A 291 9.25 -6.00 -21.57
N ILE A 292 9.06 -6.62 -20.40
CA ILE A 292 7.80 -7.31 -20.04
C ILE A 292 6.64 -6.32 -20.10
N GLU A 293 6.83 -5.11 -19.56
CA GLU A 293 5.83 -4.04 -19.50
C GLU A 293 5.46 -3.57 -20.90
N ALA A 294 6.44 -3.38 -21.80
CA ALA A 294 6.18 -2.89 -23.14
C ALA A 294 5.29 -3.86 -23.96
N PHE A 295 5.53 -5.17 -23.86
CA PHE A 295 4.67 -6.16 -24.51
C PHE A 295 3.31 -6.29 -23.83
N GLN A 296 3.26 -6.17 -22.49
CA GLN A 296 2.00 -6.18 -21.74
C GLN A 296 1.11 -4.98 -22.09
N ASP A 297 1.69 -3.79 -22.15
CA ASP A 297 1.01 -2.55 -22.53
C ASP A 297 0.48 -2.63 -23.96
N PHE A 298 1.25 -3.21 -24.88
CA PHE A 298 0.79 -3.49 -26.24
C PHE A 298 -0.44 -4.41 -26.25
N MET A 299 -0.40 -5.54 -25.56
CA MET A 299 -1.53 -6.48 -25.52
C MET A 299 -2.78 -5.88 -24.87
N ASN A 300 -2.61 -5.05 -23.84
CA ASN A 300 -3.69 -4.35 -23.16
C ASN A 300 -4.33 -3.28 -24.05
N ALA A 301 -3.51 -2.50 -24.75
CA ALA A 301 -3.97 -1.43 -25.63
C ALA A 301 -4.57 -1.97 -26.94
N TYR A 302 -4.10 -3.12 -27.43
CA TYR A 302 -4.47 -3.68 -28.73
C TYR A 302 -4.89 -5.17 -28.62
N PRO A 303 -5.97 -5.50 -27.89
CA PRO A 303 -6.34 -6.88 -27.57
C PRO A 303 -6.77 -7.74 -28.79
N ARG A 304 -7.00 -7.12 -29.95
CA ARG A 304 -7.37 -7.79 -31.21
C ARG A 304 -6.29 -7.70 -32.29
N ALA A 305 -5.07 -7.29 -31.93
CA ALA A 305 -3.95 -7.23 -32.86
C ALA A 305 -3.54 -8.63 -33.33
N ASN A 306 -3.08 -8.75 -34.57
CA ASN A 306 -2.58 -10.02 -35.10
C ASN A 306 -1.27 -10.44 -34.44
N GLU A 307 -0.49 -9.46 -33.98
CA GLU A 307 0.81 -9.60 -33.34
C GLU A 307 0.69 -10.00 -31.86
N ARG A 308 -0.53 -10.12 -31.32
CA ARG A 308 -0.77 -10.38 -29.90
C ARG A 308 -0.09 -11.67 -29.44
N ASP A 309 -0.19 -12.74 -30.22
CA ASP A 309 0.37 -14.05 -29.83
C ASP A 309 1.91 -14.00 -29.80
N GLU A 310 2.54 -13.30 -30.74
CA GLU A 310 4.00 -13.07 -30.73
C GLU A 310 4.42 -12.17 -29.55
N ALA A 311 3.63 -11.13 -29.24
CA ALA A 311 3.88 -10.27 -28.08
C ALA A 311 3.79 -11.04 -26.75
N GLU A 312 2.80 -11.93 -26.64
CA GLU A 312 2.63 -12.84 -25.51
C GLU A 312 3.82 -13.79 -25.38
N GLU A 313 4.25 -14.42 -26.48
CA GLU A 313 5.42 -15.29 -26.51
C GLU A 313 6.70 -14.55 -26.05
N ARG A 314 6.95 -13.35 -26.58
CA ARG A 314 8.12 -12.54 -26.21
C ARG A 314 8.10 -12.10 -24.74
N ARG A 315 6.94 -11.65 -24.24
CA ARG A 315 6.75 -11.30 -22.83
C ARG A 315 7.07 -12.50 -21.94
N ASN A 316 6.50 -13.67 -22.24
CA ASN A 316 6.70 -14.89 -21.44
C ASN A 316 8.16 -15.33 -21.44
N ASN A 317 8.85 -15.24 -22.59
CA ASN A 317 10.28 -15.54 -22.69
C ASN A 317 11.16 -14.60 -21.85
N LEU A 318 10.90 -13.29 -21.89
CA LEU A 318 11.63 -12.32 -21.07
C LEU A 318 11.40 -12.54 -19.57
N ALA A 319 10.14 -12.78 -19.18
CA ALA A 319 9.79 -13.10 -17.81
C ALA A 319 10.47 -14.39 -17.33
N LEU A 320 10.58 -15.41 -18.19
CA LEU A 320 11.28 -16.65 -17.86
C LEU A 320 12.79 -16.41 -17.67
N GLN A 321 13.41 -15.62 -18.55
CA GLN A 321 14.82 -15.24 -18.41
C GLN A 321 15.07 -14.51 -17.09
N HIS A 322 14.19 -13.59 -16.72
CA HIS A 322 14.28 -12.87 -15.44
C HIS A 322 14.15 -13.84 -14.25
N ALA A 323 13.16 -14.74 -14.26
CA ALA A 323 12.99 -15.74 -13.20
C ALA A 323 14.23 -16.64 -13.08
N LYS A 324 14.77 -17.14 -14.20
CA LYS A 324 16.00 -17.93 -14.24
C LYS A 324 17.22 -17.16 -13.72
N ALA A 325 17.31 -15.85 -13.99
CA ALA A 325 18.40 -15.01 -13.52
C ALA A 325 18.36 -14.76 -12.00
N THR A 326 17.16 -14.63 -11.41
CA THR A 326 17.03 -14.52 -9.95
C THR A 326 17.42 -15.81 -9.24
N HIS A 327 17.14 -16.97 -9.85
CA HIS A 327 17.50 -18.29 -9.35
C HIS A 327 17.01 -18.55 -7.90
N THR A 328 15.78 -18.13 -7.59
CA THR A 328 15.15 -18.34 -6.27
C THR A 328 13.81 -19.04 -6.41
N ALA A 329 13.38 -19.76 -5.35
CA ALA A 329 12.05 -20.37 -5.34
C ALA A 329 10.95 -19.30 -5.43
N GLU A 330 11.12 -18.18 -4.73
CA GLU A 330 10.18 -17.03 -4.81
C GLU A 330 10.08 -16.46 -6.23
N GLY A 331 11.22 -16.29 -6.92
CA GLY A 331 11.25 -15.77 -8.29
C GLY A 331 10.48 -16.66 -9.28
N TYR A 332 10.62 -17.98 -9.18
CA TYR A 332 9.85 -18.92 -10.00
C TYR A 332 8.37 -18.98 -9.59
N ALA A 333 8.05 -18.91 -8.30
CA ALA A 333 6.66 -18.86 -7.82
C ALA A 333 5.93 -17.61 -8.33
N HIS A 334 6.59 -16.46 -8.28
CA HIS A 334 6.05 -15.21 -8.81
C HIS A 334 5.79 -15.29 -10.32
N PHE A 335 6.69 -15.94 -11.08
CA PHE A 335 6.47 -16.19 -12.50
C PHE A 335 5.22 -17.05 -12.75
N LEU A 336 5.07 -18.18 -12.03
CA LEU A 336 3.92 -19.06 -12.18
C LEU A 336 2.60 -18.35 -11.82
N ALA A 337 2.61 -17.51 -10.79
CA ALA A 337 1.45 -16.71 -10.39
C ALA A 337 1.10 -15.62 -11.43
N ALA A 338 2.11 -14.96 -12.01
CA ALA A 338 1.91 -13.90 -13.00
C ALA A 338 1.52 -14.45 -14.39
N PHE A 339 1.94 -15.67 -14.72
CA PHE A 339 1.76 -16.29 -16.04
C PHE A 339 1.17 -17.72 -15.96
N PRO A 340 -0.05 -17.90 -15.43
CA PRO A 340 -0.63 -19.22 -15.13
C PRO A 340 -0.99 -20.09 -16.36
N TYR A 341 -0.87 -19.55 -17.58
CA TYR A 341 -1.14 -20.27 -18.84
C TYR A 341 0.07 -20.26 -19.78
N THR A 342 1.26 -20.11 -19.22
CA THR A 342 2.51 -20.07 -19.98
C THR A 342 2.87 -21.45 -20.55
N PRO A 343 3.40 -21.56 -21.79
CA PRO A 343 3.86 -22.84 -22.32
C PRO A 343 5.06 -23.43 -21.54
N PHE A 344 5.68 -22.64 -20.66
CA PHE A 344 6.80 -23.04 -19.81
C PHE A 344 6.37 -23.53 -18.42
N GLU A 345 5.07 -23.70 -18.17
CA GLU A 345 4.54 -23.99 -16.83
C GLU A 345 5.23 -25.22 -16.21
N GLU A 346 5.31 -26.34 -16.93
CA GLU A 346 5.95 -27.57 -16.44
C GLU A 346 7.45 -27.39 -16.17
N GLU A 347 8.16 -26.65 -17.02
CA GLU A 347 9.58 -26.35 -16.85
C GLU A 347 9.82 -25.47 -15.61
N VAL A 348 9.02 -24.42 -15.45
CA VAL A 348 9.20 -23.49 -14.33
C VAL A 348 8.74 -24.12 -13.02
N GLN A 349 7.68 -24.92 -13.04
CA GLN A 349 7.26 -25.75 -11.92
C GLN A 349 8.40 -26.67 -11.47
N ALA A 350 9.13 -27.28 -12.42
CA ALA A 350 10.29 -28.11 -12.11
C ALA A 350 11.44 -27.35 -11.44
N LEU A 351 11.75 -26.16 -11.95
CA LEU A 351 12.78 -25.29 -11.41
C LEU A 351 12.39 -24.78 -10.02
N TRP A 352 11.13 -24.38 -9.85
CA TRP A 352 10.55 -23.97 -8.58
C TRP A 352 10.66 -25.07 -7.54
N GLU A 353 10.15 -26.28 -7.82
CA GLU A 353 10.19 -27.40 -6.88
C GLU A 353 11.61 -27.80 -6.48
N THR A 354 12.55 -27.76 -7.44
CA THR A 354 13.96 -28.03 -7.19
C THR A 354 14.59 -26.98 -6.31
N ARG A 355 14.36 -25.71 -6.63
CA ARG A 355 14.95 -24.60 -5.88
C ARG A 355 14.38 -24.50 -4.47
N LEU A 356 13.07 -24.73 -4.32
CA LEU A 356 12.39 -24.79 -3.03
C LEU A 356 12.99 -25.87 -2.12
N TYR A 357 13.31 -27.05 -2.68
CA TYR A 357 14.02 -28.11 -1.96
C TYR A 357 15.45 -27.70 -1.59
N GLU A 358 16.24 -27.19 -2.54
CA GLU A 358 17.64 -26.81 -2.30
C GLU A 358 17.79 -25.71 -1.25
N GLU A 359 16.93 -24.69 -1.28
CA GLU A 359 16.91 -23.60 -0.31
C GLU A 359 16.56 -24.12 1.09
N ALA A 360 15.57 -25.01 1.20
CA ALA A 360 15.22 -25.63 2.47
C ALA A 360 16.33 -26.54 3.03
N VAL A 361 16.99 -27.34 2.20
CA VAL A 361 18.15 -28.15 2.64
C VAL A 361 19.30 -27.24 3.09
N SER A 362 19.57 -26.17 2.35
CA SER A 362 20.65 -25.23 2.68
C SER A 362 20.41 -24.51 4.01
N SER A 363 19.14 -24.36 4.42
CA SER A 363 18.80 -23.81 5.74
C SER A 363 19.21 -24.70 6.92
N GLY A 364 19.42 -26.01 6.68
CA GLY A 364 19.69 -26.98 7.74
C GLY A 364 18.51 -27.22 8.69
N ASN A 365 17.34 -26.64 8.40
CA ASN A 365 16.14 -26.72 9.23
C ASN A 365 15.11 -27.67 8.60
N SER A 366 14.92 -28.81 9.24
CA SER A 366 13.97 -29.86 8.85
C SER A 366 12.50 -29.44 8.94
N ALA A 367 12.15 -28.42 9.75
CA ALA A 367 10.79 -27.88 9.78
C ALA A 367 10.40 -27.25 8.43
N ASN A 368 11.34 -26.58 7.74
CA ASN A 368 11.12 -26.05 6.40
C ASN A 368 10.87 -27.17 5.38
N LEU A 369 11.62 -28.27 5.48
CA LEU A 369 11.43 -29.45 4.64
C LEU A 369 10.07 -30.12 4.87
N ILE A 370 9.64 -30.23 6.13
CA ILE A 370 8.31 -30.74 6.49
C ILE A 370 7.22 -29.81 5.94
N ALA A 371 7.35 -28.50 6.11
CA ALA A 371 6.39 -27.53 5.59
C ALA A 371 6.24 -27.65 4.05
N ILE A 372 7.33 -27.91 3.32
CA ILE A 372 7.28 -28.19 1.88
C ILE A 372 6.51 -29.49 1.61
N ALA A 373 6.83 -30.58 2.32
CA ALA A 373 6.16 -31.87 2.13
C ALA A 373 4.66 -31.83 2.47
N GLU A 374 4.25 -30.99 3.44
CA GLU A 374 2.84 -30.82 3.80
C GLU A 374 2.08 -29.91 2.83
N LYS A 375 2.68 -28.80 2.40
CA LYS A 375 2.05 -27.85 1.47
C LYS A 375 2.06 -28.36 0.02
N HIS A 376 3.08 -29.13 -0.35
CA HIS A 376 3.31 -29.61 -1.71
C HIS A 376 3.60 -31.12 -1.70
N PRO A 377 2.60 -31.96 -1.36
CA PRO A 377 2.81 -33.41 -1.23
C PRO A 377 3.22 -34.08 -2.54
N ASP A 378 2.83 -33.50 -3.69
CA ASP A 378 3.17 -34.00 -5.03
C ASP A 378 4.50 -33.45 -5.56
N ASN A 379 5.28 -32.74 -4.74
CA ASN A 379 6.59 -32.21 -5.13
C ASN A 379 7.51 -33.35 -5.61
N ARG A 380 8.18 -33.17 -6.75
CA ARG A 380 9.07 -34.19 -7.35
C ARG A 380 10.22 -34.66 -6.45
N HIS A 381 10.59 -33.88 -5.44
CA HIS A 381 11.63 -34.20 -4.46
C HIS A 381 11.06 -34.75 -3.15
N ALA A 382 9.77 -35.08 -3.05
CA ALA A 382 9.13 -35.58 -1.82
C ALA A 382 9.92 -36.72 -1.15
N ALA A 383 10.39 -37.71 -1.91
CA ALA A 383 11.22 -38.79 -1.34
C ALA A 383 12.58 -38.29 -0.82
N LYS A 384 13.24 -37.37 -1.54
CA LYS A 384 14.51 -36.77 -1.10
C LYS A 384 14.33 -35.86 0.11
N ILE A 385 13.17 -35.20 0.24
CA ILE A 385 12.80 -34.41 1.40
C ILE A 385 12.80 -35.29 2.64
N ILE A 386 12.15 -36.46 2.59
CA ILE A 386 12.15 -37.43 3.70
C ILE A 386 13.58 -37.88 4.05
N ASP A 387 14.40 -38.21 3.06
CA ASP A 387 15.81 -38.59 3.29
C ASP A 387 16.62 -37.45 3.93
N SER A 388 16.38 -36.21 3.50
CA SER A 388 17.07 -35.02 4.02
C SER A 388 16.65 -34.73 5.46
N ILE A 389 15.36 -34.90 5.79
CA ILE A 389 14.86 -34.82 7.18
C ILE A 389 15.60 -35.84 8.04
N LEU A 390 15.64 -37.12 7.64
CA LEU A 390 16.33 -38.17 8.41
C LEU A 390 17.83 -37.87 8.59
N GLN A 391 18.49 -37.35 7.56
CA GLN A 391 19.92 -37.00 7.63
C GLN A 391 20.18 -35.82 8.57
N LEU A 392 19.33 -34.79 8.54
CA LEU A 392 19.42 -33.64 9.44
C LEU A 392 19.15 -34.08 10.88
N GLU A 393 18.11 -34.89 11.12
CA GLU A 393 17.78 -35.35 12.47
C GLU A 393 18.76 -36.36 13.04
N GLN A 394 19.53 -37.05 12.21
CA GLN A 394 20.66 -37.83 12.71
C GLN A 394 21.72 -36.95 13.41
N ARG A 395 21.78 -35.65 13.07
CA ARG A 395 22.67 -34.66 13.70
C ARG A 395 21.97 -33.85 14.79
N ASN A 396 20.76 -33.39 14.51
CA ASN A 396 20.00 -32.49 15.39
C ASN A 396 19.25 -33.22 16.52
N GLY A 397 18.88 -34.48 16.29
CA GLY A 397 18.26 -35.32 17.29
C GLY A 397 16.78 -35.05 17.59
N TYR A 398 16.03 -34.35 16.73
CA TYR A 398 14.64 -34.00 17.02
C TYR A 398 13.67 -35.14 16.63
N LEU A 399 13.26 -35.92 17.63
CA LEU A 399 12.44 -37.13 17.44
C LEU A 399 11.10 -36.91 16.70
N PRO A 400 10.34 -35.81 16.92
CA PRO A 400 9.09 -35.56 16.20
C PRO A 400 9.26 -35.55 14.68
N HIS A 401 10.35 -34.96 14.17
CA HIS A 401 10.64 -34.93 12.74
C HIS A 401 11.03 -36.30 12.19
N VAL A 402 11.74 -37.11 12.97
CA VAL A 402 12.01 -38.52 12.61
C VAL A 402 10.70 -39.32 12.50
N ARG A 403 9.77 -39.14 13.45
CA ARG A 403 8.44 -39.78 13.38
C ARG A 403 7.64 -39.33 12.17
N TYR A 404 7.67 -38.03 11.85
CA TYR A 404 7.06 -37.53 10.63
C TYR A 404 7.62 -38.25 9.39
N ALA A 405 8.95 -38.28 9.26
CA ALA A 405 9.63 -38.95 8.16
C ALA A 405 9.28 -40.45 8.06
N MET A 406 9.20 -41.15 9.20
CA MET A 406 8.74 -42.54 9.25
C MET A 406 7.29 -42.71 8.79
N SER A 407 6.40 -41.77 9.13
CA SER A 407 4.97 -41.84 8.79
C SER A 407 4.66 -41.53 7.32
N LYS A 408 5.54 -40.78 6.65
CA LYS A 408 5.37 -40.33 5.26
C LYS A 408 6.27 -41.04 4.27
N GLY A 409 7.34 -41.67 4.76
CA GLY A 409 8.34 -42.34 3.92
C GLY A 409 7.89 -43.69 3.38
N THR A 410 8.68 -44.20 2.43
CA THR A 410 8.57 -45.59 1.95
C THR A 410 8.93 -46.60 3.04
N SER A 411 8.66 -47.89 2.83
CA SER A 411 9.06 -48.95 3.77
C SER A 411 10.56 -48.97 4.09
N GLU A 412 11.41 -48.60 3.12
CA GLU A 412 12.86 -48.49 3.34
C GLU A 412 13.21 -47.26 4.19
N GLN A 413 12.56 -46.12 3.92
CA GLN A 413 12.72 -44.90 4.72
C GLN A 413 12.20 -45.08 6.15
N TYR A 414 11.12 -45.84 6.35
CA TYR A 414 10.64 -46.23 7.67
C TYR A 414 11.70 -46.98 8.46
N LEU A 415 12.38 -47.98 7.86
CA LEU A 415 13.42 -48.74 8.54
C LEU A 415 14.64 -47.88 8.90
N ARG A 416 15.08 -47.00 7.99
CA ARG A 416 16.15 -46.02 8.28
C ARG A 416 15.73 -45.03 9.36
N GLY A 417 14.47 -44.58 9.34
CA GLY A 417 13.89 -43.72 10.36
C GLY A 417 13.83 -44.40 11.72
N LEU A 418 13.41 -45.66 11.78
CA LEU A 418 13.40 -46.45 13.01
C LEU A 418 14.79 -46.59 13.63
N GLN A 419 15.82 -46.86 12.81
CA GLN A 419 17.21 -46.91 13.28
C GLN A 419 17.70 -45.54 13.78
N THR A 420 17.34 -44.46 13.06
CA THR A 420 17.69 -43.09 13.45
C THR A 420 17.03 -42.72 14.77
N TYR A 421 15.73 -42.98 14.90
CA TYR A 421 14.95 -42.79 16.13
C TYR A 421 15.58 -43.55 17.30
N TYR A 422 15.88 -44.84 17.11
CA TYR A 422 16.48 -45.67 18.15
C TYR A 422 17.86 -45.16 18.58
N LYS A 423 18.69 -44.73 17.64
CA LYS A 423 20.02 -44.19 17.94
C LYS A 423 19.94 -42.92 18.78
N ILE A 424 18.98 -42.04 18.51
CA ILE A 424 18.77 -40.81 19.27
C ILE A 424 18.24 -41.15 20.68
N ILE A 425 17.14 -41.89 20.77
CA ILE A 425 16.47 -42.15 22.05
C ILE A 425 17.30 -43.04 23.00
N SER A 426 18.22 -43.85 22.49
CA SER A 426 19.10 -44.69 23.33
C SER A 426 20.44 -44.03 23.68
N SER A 427 20.72 -42.83 23.16
CA SER A 427 22.01 -42.15 23.33
C SER A 427 22.26 -41.68 24.77
N ASP A 428 21.20 -41.39 25.51
CA ASP A 428 21.27 -41.03 26.93
C ASP A 428 21.72 -42.20 27.83
N GLY A 429 21.41 -43.44 27.43
CA GLY A 429 21.63 -44.64 28.21
C GLY A 429 20.58 -44.88 29.30
N GLU A 430 19.48 -44.13 29.29
CA GLU A 430 18.41 -44.22 30.28
C GLU A 430 17.50 -45.42 30.03
N LEU A 431 17.09 -46.08 31.12
CA LEU A 431 16.15 -47.20 31.03
C LEU A 431 14.77 -46.73 30.56
N LEU A 432 14.34 -45.55 31.02
CA LEU A 432 13.05 -44.96 30.67
C LEU A 432 12.93 -44.68 29.17
N SER A 433 14.00 -44.22 28.54
CA SER A 433 14.02 -43.91 27.10
C SER A 433 13.89 -45.19 26.27
N LEU A 434 14.52 -46.29 26.72
CA LEU A 434 14.35 -47.61 26.09
C LEU A 434 12.97 -48.22 26.35
N GLU A 435 12.38 -48.01 27.53
CA GLU A 435 10.99 -48.38 27.82
C GLU A 435 10.00 -47.65 26.92
N LEU A 436 10.21 -46.35 26.71
CA LEU A 436 9.41 -45.53 25.80
C LEU A 436 9.53 -46.02 24.36
N PHE A 437 10.74 -46.33 23.90
CA PHE A 437 10.95 -46.94 22.59
C PHE A 437 10.21 -48.27 22.45
N LYS A 438 10.37 -49.17 23.43
CA LYS A 438 9.70 -50.48 23.44
C LYS A 438 8.18 -50.36 23.47
N LYS A 439 7.64 -49.38 24.18
CA LYS A 439 6.20 -49.08 24.21
C LYS A 439 5.69 -48.60 22.84
N ASN A 440 6.42 -47.67 22.21
CA ASN A 440 6.01 -47.04 20.96
C ASN A 440 6.24 -47.94 19.73
N PHE A 441 7.23 -48.83 19.77
CA PHE A 441 7.68 -49.67 18.65
C PHE A 441 7.76 -51.15 19.01
N SER A 442 6.83 -51.64 19.84
CA SER A 442 6.84 -53.01 20.39
C SER A 442 7.02 -54.10 19.33
N ASN A 443 6.36 -53.95 18.18
CA ASN A 443 6.46 -54.88 17.06
C ASN A 443 7.78 -54.80 16.29
N ASP A 444 8.54 -53.72 16.42
CA ASP A 444 9.76 -53.45 15.67
C ASP A 444 11.04 -53.60 16.51
N VAL A 445 10.94 -53.81 17.83
CA VAL A 445 12.11 -53.97 18.73
C VAL A 445 13.09 -55.03 18.22
N HIS A 446 12.57 -56.16 17.72
CA HIS A 446 13.38 -57.26 17.19
C HIS A 446 14.25 -56.88 15.98
N ARG A 447 13.98 -55.72 15.35
CA ARG A 447 14.73 -55.19 14.21
C ARG A 447 15.95 -54.36 14.64
N ILE A 448 16.04 -54.00 15.92
CA ILE A 448 17.16 -53.27 16.51
C ILE A 448 18.11 -54.27 17.19
N ARG A 449 19.29 -54.47 16.62
CA ARG A 449 20.25 -55.49 17.10
C ARG A 449 20.87 -55.13 18.44
N GLU A 450 21.01 -53.84 18.69
CA GLU A 450 21.68 -53.27 19.86
C GLU A 450 20.77 -53.23 21.10
N PHE A 451 19.46 -53.43 20.93
CA PHE A 451 18.45 -53.21 21.97
C PHE A 451 18.75 -53.95 23.27
N GLU A 452 18.99 -55.27 23.21
CA GLU A 452 19.24 -56.09 24.40
C GLU A 452 20.52 -55.69 25.14
N LYS A 453 21.56 -55.29 24.39
CA LYS A 453 22.81 -54.80 24.98
C LYS A 453 22.58 -53.48 25.71
N ASP A 454 21.94 -52.53 25.05
CA ASP A 454 21.67 -51.20 25.62
C ASP A 454 20.70 -51.28 26.80
N TRP A 455 19.72 -52.18 26.73
CA TRP A 455 18.82 -52.48 27.84
C TRP A 455 19.56 -52.98 29.08
N ALA A 456 20.48 -53.93 28.92
CA ALA A 456 21.30 -54.44 30.03
C ALA A 456 22.20 -53.34 30.63
N LEU A 457 22.77 -52.46 29.79
CA LEU A 457 23.55 -51.32 30.27
C LEU A 457 22.68 -50.30 31.02
N ALA A 458 21.49 -49.99 30.52
CA ALA A 458 20.56 -49.08 31.17
C ALA A 458 20.07 -49.63 32.53
N GLN A 459 19.81 -50.93 32.63
CA GLN A 459 19.51 -51.58 33.92
C GLN A 459 20.68 -51.49 34.91
N MET A 460 21.92 -51.64 34.43
CA MET A 460 23.11 -51.45 35.26
C MET A 460 23.21 -50.01 35.78
N ALA A 461 22.94 -49.01 34.92
CA ALA A 461 22.95 -47.60 35.29
C ALA A 461 21.87 -47.27 36.34
N TYR A 462 20.65 -47.77 36.13
CA TYR A 462 19.53 -47.62 37.05
C TYR A 462 19.82 -48.25 38.42
N ALA A 463 20.40 -49.46 38.46
CA ALA A 463 20.76 -50.13 39.70
C ALA A 463 21.85 -49.41 40.52
N MET A 464 22.71 -48.63 39.85
CA MET A 464 23.71 -47.76 40.49
C MET A 464 23.15 -46.39 40.87
N GLY A 465 21.87 -46.12 40.60
CA GLY A 465 21.23 -44.83 40.87
C GLY A 465 21.70 -43.69 39.96
N LEU A 466 22.36 -43.97 38.82
CA LEU A 466 22.83 -42.91 37.91
C LEU A 466 21.68 -42.11 37.29
N SER A 467 20.49 -42.71 37.18
CA SER A 467 19.27 -42.07 36.68
C SER A 467 18.54 -41.20 37.71
N THR A 468 18.96 -41.21 38.98
CA THR A 468 18.35 -40.47 40.11
C THR A 468 19.38 -39.55 40.76
N SER A 469 18.98 -38.34 41.17
CA SER A 469 19.96 -37.29 41.52
C SER A 469 20.95 -37.67 42.62
N HIS A 470 22.25 -37.47 42.35
CA HIS A 470 23.31 -37.48 43.35
C HIS A 470 23.46 -36.08 43.94
N ALA A 471 22.59 -35.71 44.88
CA ALA A 471 22.78 -34.49 45.67
C ALA A 471 23.88 -34.71 46.73
N GLY A 472 25.15 -34.68 46.30
CA GLY A 472 26.32 -34.64 47.18
C GLY A 472 27.47 -35.56 46.76
N PRO A 473 28.70 -35.33 47.28
CA PRO A 473 29.79 -36.29 47.12
C PRO A 473 29.31 -37.65 47.62
N ALA A 474 29.56 -38.70 46.83
CA ALA A 474 29.27 -40.07 47.23
C ALA A 474 29.80 -40.26 48.65
N LYS A 475 28.90 -40.46 49.63
CA LYS A 475 29.37 -40.92 50.94
C LYS A 475 30.06 -42.25 50.65
N ASP A 476 31.34 -42.34 51.01
CA ASP A 476 32.24 -43.46 50.71
C ASP A 476 31.71 -44.86 51.09
N SER A 477 30.55 -44.97 51.73
CA SER A 477 29.94 -46.20 52.23
C SER A 477 28.90 -46.87 51.31
N GLU A 478 28.40 -46.24 50.24
CA GLU A 478 27.26 -46.80 49.46
C GLU A 478 27.48 -46.98 47.95
N VAL A 479 28.54 -46.41 47.34
CA VAL A 479 28.74 -46.46 45.88
C VAL A 479 29.84 -47.45 45.49
N ASP A 480 29.49 -48.50 44.74
CA ASP A 480 30.46 -49.45 44.17
C ASP A 480 31.28 -48.77 43.04
N LEU A 481 32.40 -48.17 43.42
CA LEU A 481 33.35 -47.54 42.49
C LEU A 481 33.86 -48.52 41.43
N ALA A 482 33.95 -49.83 41.72
CA ALA A 482 34.35 -50.80 40.72
C ALA A 482 33.27 -51.00 39.66
N ALA A 483 31.99 -51.03 40.06
CA ALA A 483 30.84 -51.07 39.15
C ALA A 483 30.78 -49.81 38.27
N ILE A 484 30.95 -48.61 38.82
CA ILE A 484 31.00 -47.35 38.05
C ILE A 484 32.12 -47.39 37.00
N LYS A 485 33.34 -47.74 37.41
CA LYS A 485 34.49 -47.81 36.49
C LYS A 485 34.28 -48.84 35.38
N LYS A 486 33.60 -49.95 35.67
CA LYS A 486 33.23 -50.97 34.69
C LYS A 486 32.17 -50.45 33.72
N TYR A 487 31.12 -49.82 34.24
CA TYR A 487 30.03 -49.26 33.45
C TYR A 487 30.54 -48.22 32.44
N ILE A 488 31.36 -47.25 32.87
CA ILE A 488 31.93 -46.22 31.97
C ILE A 488 32.63 -46.87 30.77
N LYS A 489 33.41 -47.94 30.99
CA LYS A 489 34.14 -48.63 29.90
C LYS A 489 33.23 -49.35 28.90
N LEU A 490 32.05 -49.79 29.35
CA LEU A 490 31.08 -50.56 28.55
C LEU A 490 30.07 -49.67 27.83
N ALA A 491 29.67 -48.57 28.46
CA ALA A 491 28.56 -47.72 28.03
C ALA A 491 29.01 -46.42 27.35
N ALA A 492 30.24 -45.93 27.59
CA ALA A 492 30.73 -44.74 26.89
C ALA A 492 30.67 -44.94 25.36
N PRO A 493 30.26 -43.91 24.59
CA PRO A 493 30.06 -42.51 25.00
C PRO A 493 28.59 -42.14 25.34
N LYS A 494 27.75 -43.06 25.85
CA LYS A 494 26.38 -42.70 26.27
C LYS A 494 26.39 -41.64 27.39
N ALA A 495 25.36 -40.80 27.47
CA ALA A 495 25.32 -39.66 28.39
C ALA A 495 25.43 -40.07 29.87
N LEU A 496 24.74 -41.13 30.31
CA LEU A 496 24.89 -41.64 31.68
C LEU A 496 26.30 -42.17 31.99
N ALA A 497 27.08 -42.60 30.99
CA ALA A 497 28.49 -42.92 31.20
C ALA A 497 29.33 -41.66 31.47
N PHE A 498 28.96 -40.54 30.86
CA PHE A 498 29.54 -39.23 31.16
C PHE A 498 29.14 -38.75 32.56
N VAL A 499 27.87 -38.89 32.96
CA VAL A 499 27.40 -38.63 34.34
C VAL A 499 28.17 -39.49 35.36
N ALA A 500 28.35 -40.78 35.07
CA ALA A 500 29.16 -41.66 35.91
C ALA A 500 30.63 -41.19 36.03
N LEU A 501 31.18 -40.61 34.97
CA LEU A 501 32.51 -40.01 34.99
C LEU A 501 32.55 -38.73 35.84
N GLN A 502 31.56 -37.85 35.72
CA GLN A 502 31.42 -36.67 36.58
C GLN A 502 31.33 -37.08 38.05
N GLY A 503 30.52 -38.09 38.37
CA GLY A 503 30.43 -38.68 39.71
C GLY A 503 31.77 -39.20 40.22
N LEU A 504 32.54 -39.89 39.38
CA LEU A 504 33.88 -40.42 39.72
C LEU A 504 34.91 -39.32 40.05
N ILE A 505 34.77 -38.12 39.47
CA ILE A 505 35.67 -36.98 39.72
C ILE A 505 35.12 -35.94 40.70
N SER A 506 33.85 -36.08 41.11
CA SER A 506 33.09 -35.07 41.87
C SER A 506 33.79 -34.62 43.15
N GLU A 507 34.37 -35.54 43.92
CA GLU A 507 35.09 -35.22 45.15
C GLU A 507 36.32 -34.32 44.90
N TYR A 508 37.05 -34.61 43.83
CA TYR A 508 38.20 -33.79 43.42
C TYR A 508 37.75 -32.40 42.95
N VAL A 509 36.67 -32.33 42.18
CA VAL A 509 36.09 -31.05 41.73
C VAL A 509 35.61 -30.22 42.93
N TYR A 510 34.88 -30.83 43.86
CA TYR A 510 34.40 -30.20 45.08
C TYR A 510 35.54 -29.64 45.94
N LYS A 511 36.64 -30.40 46.07
CA LYS A 511 37.86 -29.98 46.78
C LYS A 511 38.77 -29.05 45.96
N GLN A 512 38.34 -28.66 44.75
CA GLN A 512 39.12 -27.85 43.79
C GLN A 512 40.49 -28.47 43.44
N GLN A 513 40.59 -29.80 43.50
CA GLN A 513 41.76 -30.60 43.12
C GLN A 513 41.75 -30.88 41.61
N TRP A 514 41.85 -29.80 40.82
CA TRP A 514 41.64 -29.82 39.36
C TRP A 514 42.57 -30.77 38.61
N SER A 515 43.85 -30.84 38.99
CA SER A 515 44.84 -31.71 38.34
C SER A 515 44.54 -33.19 38.57
N GLN A 516 44.07 -33.56 39.76
CA GLN A 516 43.65 -34.92 40.09
C GLN A 516 42.38 -35.30 39.31
N ALA A 517 41.36 -34.43 39.31
CA ALA A 517 40.15 -34.62 38.51
C ALA A 517 40.49 -34.84 37.02
N ALA A 518 41.34 -33.98 36.44
CA ALA A 518 41.79 -34.09 35.06
C ALA A 518 42.54 -35.41 34.80
N SER A 519 43.37 -35.87 35.75
CA SER A 519 44.11 -37.13 35.63
C SER A 519 43.17 -38.34 35.60
N VAL A 520 42.16 -38.35 36.49
CA VAL A 520 41.15 -39.43 36.52
C VAL A 520 40.32 -39.42 35.23
N ALA A 521 39.84 -38.25 34.80
CA ALA A 521 39.08 -38.11 33.56
C ALA A 521 39.88 -38.59 32.33
N LYS A 522 41.18 -38.24 32.26
CA LYS A 522 42.07 -38.62 31.15
C LYS A 522 42.24 -40.13 30.99
N ALA A 523 42.08 -40.92 32.05
CA ALA A 523 42.15 -42.38 31.99
C ALA A 523 41.06 -43.00 31.09
N TYR A 524 39.96 -42.27 30.85
CA TYR A 524 38.82 -42.72 30.05
C TYR A 524 38.80 -42.17 28.61
N LYS A 525 39.81 -41.38 28.21
CA LYS A 525 39.86 -40.69 26.90
C LYS A 525 39.59 -41.59 25.69
N ARG A 526 40.04 -42.85 25.72
CA ARG A 526 39.83 -43.79 24.62
C ARG A 526 38.39 -44.26 24.48
N HIS A 527 37.63 -44.27 25.57
CA HIS A 527 36.24 -44.73 25.59
C HIS A 527 35.28 -43.63 25.11
N PHE A 528 35.62 -42.36 25.34
CA PHE A 528 34.89 -41.17 24.86
C PHE A 528 35.52 -40.56 23.59
N ALA A 529 36.13 -41.38 22.75
CA ALA A 529 36.80 -40.88 21.55
C ALA A 529 35.77 -40.26 20.58
N GLY A 530 35.94 -38.97 20.26
CA GLY A 530 35.03 -38.22 19.39
C GLY A 530 33.83 -37.59 20.09
N ASP A 531 33.72 -37.73 21.42
CA ASP A 531 32.67 -37.09 22.22
C ASP A 531 33.06 -35.64 22.57
N PRO A 532 32.28 -34.63 22.12
CA PRO A 532 32.57 -33.21 22.39
C PRO A 532 32.38 -32.85 23.87
N HIS A 533 31.41 -33.43 24.58
CA HIS A 533 31.16 -33.17 25.99
C HIS A 533 32.34 -33.60 26.86
N TYR A 534 32.90 -34.78 26.57
CA TYR A 534 34.13 -35.25 27.22
C TYR A 534 35.33 -34.34 26.95
N ALA A 535 35.49 -33.89 25.70
CA ALA A 535 36.57 -32.98 25.33
C ALA A 535 36.48 -31.65 26.09
N ASN A 536 35.27 -31.08 26.18
CA ASN A 536 34.98 -29.85 26.90
C ASN A 536 35.26 -29.98 28.40
N LEU A 537 34.78 -31.06 29.05
CA LEU A 537 35.09 -31.35 30.46
C LEU A 537 36.60 -31.42 30.69
N LEU A 538 37.35 -32.14 29.85
CA LEU A 538 38.79 -32.29 30.03
C LEU A 538 39.52 -30.95 29.86
N GLN A 539 39.12 -30.14 28.87
CA GLN A 539 39.65 -28.80 28.66
C GLN A 539 39.37 -27.89 29.88
N LEU A 540 38.15 -27.95 30.41
CA LEU A 540 37.73 -27.18 31.58
C LEU A 540 38.56 -27.54 32.81
N LEU A 541 38.75 -28.83 33.10
CA LEU A 541 39.58 -29.28 34.23
C LEU A 541 41.04 -28.85 34.08
N GLN A 542 41.58 -28.85 32.85
CA GLN A 542 42.97 -28.50 32.54
C GLN A 542 43.25 -27.00 32.41
N SER A 543 42.21 -26.16 32.27
CA SER A 543 42.37 -24.71 32.14
C SER A 543 43.07 -24.11 33.38
N ARG A 544 43.69 -22.93 33.22
CA ARG A 544 44.25 -22.21 34.37
C ARG A 544 43.12 -21.66 35.23
N VAL A 545 43.30 -21.68 36.54
CA VAL A 545 42.32 -21.12 37.47
C VAL A 545 42.22 -19.61 37.29
N ASP A 546 41.01 -19.08 37.09
CA ASP A 546 40.77 -17.64 36.99
C ASP A 546 40.62 -17.02 38.39
N GLN A 547 41.71 -16.45 38.91
CA GLN A 547 41.74 -15.82 40.24
C GLN A 547 40.91 -14.53 40.34
N SER A 548 40.41 -14.00 39.22
CA SER A 548 39.55 -12.81 39.23
C SER A 548 38.10 -13.13 39.64
N VAL A 549 37.68 -14.40 39.51
CA VAL A 549 36.35 -14.86 39.90
C VAL A 549 36.27 -14.99 41.42
N LYS A 550 35.45 -14.13 42.04
CA LYS A 550 35.18 -14.15 43.48
C LYS A 550 33.68 -14.06 43.72
N ILE A 551 33.13 -15.14 44.26
CA ILE A 551 31.71 -15.23 44.62
C ILE A 551 31.52 -14.67 46.04
N SER A 552 30.60 -13.72 46.19
CA SER A 552 30.26 -13.10 47.47
C SER A 552 28.76 -13.13 47.69
N ARG A 553 28.30 -13.21 48.96
CA ARG A 553 26.88 -13.01 49.27
C ARG A 553 26.46 -11.59 48.93
N VAL A 554 25.19 -11.42 48.54
CA VAL A 554 24.61 -10.08 48.44
C VAL A 554 24.42 -9.53 49.86
N PRO A 555 25.15 -8.49 50.27
CA PRO A 555 25.11 -8.00 51.65
C PRO A 555 23.72 -7.41 51.97
N ASN A 556 23.28 -7.52 53.22
CA ASN A 556 22.02 -6.96 53.77
C ASN A 556 20.69 -7.44 53.14
N VAL A 557 20.72 -8.21 52.04
CA VAL A 557 19.51 -8.76 51.40
C VAL A 557 19.14 -10.11 52.00
N SER A 558 20.13 -10.96 52.24
CA SER A 558 19.87 -12.31 52.75
C SER A 558 19.41 -12.31 54.20
N ALA A 559 18.27 -12.97 54.45
CA ALA A 559 17.74 -13.24 55.78
C ALA A 559 18.53 -14.35 56.48
N SER A 560 18.39 -14.41 57.81
CA SER A 560 19.04 -15.42 58.65
C SER A 560 18.55 -16.85 58.41
N ALA A 561 17.31 -17.03 57.91
CA ALA A 561 16.68 -18.32 57.64
C ALA A 561 15.87 -18.29 56.32
N GLY A 562 15.50 -19.45 55.79
CA GLY A 562 14.73 -19.60 54.55
C GLY A 562 15.58 -19.60 53.27
N HIS A 563 14.97 -20.03 52.17
CA HIS A 563 15.56 -20.06 50.84
C HIS A 563 15.32 -18.74 50.10
N GLU A 564 16.31 -18.32 49.32
CA GLU A 564 16.28 -17.14 48.46
C GLU A 564 16.85 -17.50 47.09
N TYR A 565 16.09 -17.26 46.02
CA TYR A 565 16.47 -17.61 44.66
C TYR A 565 15.81 -16.74 43.59
N VAL A 566 16.22 -16.93 42.34
CA VAL A 566 15.78 -16.16 41.16
C VAL A 566 15.91 -14.64 41.41
N PRO A 567 17.15 -14.13 41.55
CA PRO A 567 17.34 -12.69 41.60
C PRO A 567 16.88 -12.06 40.28
N VAL A 568 16.26 -10.88 40.34
CA VAL A 568 15.86 -10.07 39.19
C VAL A 568 16.30 -8.63 39.50
N ILE A 569 17.38 -8.19 38.85
CA ILE A 569 17.94 -6.85 39.00
C ILE A 569 17.29 -5.90 37.97
N SER A 570 16.93 -4.69 38.37
CA SER A 570 16.50 -3.63 37.45
C SER A 570 17.66 -3.19 36.56
N ALA A 571 17.36 -2.71 35.35
CA ALA A 571 18.39 -2.35 34.36
C ALA A 571 19.29 -1.18 34.81
N ASP A 572 18.77 -0.31 35.68
CA ASP A 572 19.55 0.75 36.33
C ASP A 572 20.40 0.26 37.52
N ASN A 573 20.33 -1.04 37.84
CA ASN A 573 21.00 -1.71 38.97
C ASN A 573 20.62 -1.17 40.36
N THR A 574 19.48 -0.50 40.51
CA THR A 574 19.06 0.10 41.80
C THR A 574 18.10 -0.75 42.60
N THR A 575 17.43 -1.73 41.99
CA THR A 575 16.39 -2.53 42.63
C THR A 575 16.61 -4.02 42.33
N LEU A 576 16.51 -4.85 43.36
CA LEU A 576 16.66 -6.31 43.27
C LEU A 576 15.40 -6.98 43.81
N TYR A 577 14.70 -7.69 42.95
CA TYR A 577 13.62 -8.61 43.34
C TYR A 577 14.16 -10.02 43.48
N PHE A 578 13.54 -10.84 44.32
CA PHE A 578 13.87 -12.26 44.45
C PHE A 578 12.71 -13.06 45.03
N CYS A 579 12.74 -14.37 44.81
CA CYS A 579 11.84 -15.33 45.43
C CYS A 579 12.34 -15.71 46.83
N GLY A 580 11.45 -15.69 47.82
CA GLY A 580 11.69 -16.19 49.17
C GLY A 580 10.76 -17.34 49.53
N ARG A 581 11.30 -18.39 50.14
CA ARG A 581 10.55 -19.55 50.67
C ARG A 581 11.01 -19.90 52.07
N ASP A 582 10.10 -20.34 52.93
CA ASP A 582 10.39 -20.73 54.32
C ASP A 582 11.08 -19.62 55.13
N ARG A 583 10.91 -18.35 54.74
CA ARG A 583 11.41 -17.21 55.50
C ARG A 583 10.40 -16.84 56.58
N PRO A 584 10.85 -16.24 57.70
CA PRO A 584 9.95 -15.82 58.77
C PRO A 584 8.91 -14.77 58.33
N ASP A 585 9.17 -14.05 57.24
CA ASP A 585 8.37 -12.96 56.69
C ASP A 585 7.60 -13.34 55.40
N ASN A 586 7.53 -14.64 55.06
CA ASN A 586 6.66 -15.15 53.99
C ASN A 586 5.18 -14.97 54.34
N LEU A 587 4.36 -14.80 53.30
CA LEU A 587 2.90 -14.75 53.35
C LEU A 587 2.26 -16.06 52.84
N GLY A 588 2.80 -16.63 51.76
CA GLY A 588 2.38 -17.88 51.14
C GLY A 588 3.47 -18.95 51.19
N GLY A 589 3.52 -19.83 50.18
CA GLY A 589 4.59 -20.82 50.05
C GLY A 589 5.88 -20.16 49.57
N GLU A 590 5.82 -19.60 48.37
CA GLU A 590 6.87 -18.77 47.77
C GLU A 590 6.34 -17.34 47.57
N ASP A 591 7.15 -16.34 47.89
CA ASP A 591 6.77 -14.93 47.79
C ASP A 591 7.85 -14.06 47.15
N ILE A 592 7.41 -12.91 46.63
CA ILE A 592 8.28 -11.94 45.96
C ILE A 592 8.72 -10.88 46.97
N PHE A 593 10.04 -10.73 47.10
CA PHE A 593 10.69 -9.73 47.93
C PHE A 593 11.42 -8.71 47.06
N VAL A 594 11.59 -7.50 47.57
CA VAL A 594 12.34 -6.41 46.92
C VAL A 594 13.35 -5.80 47.89
N SER A 595 14.55 -5.51 47.40
CA SER A 595 15.55 -4.69 48.06
C SER A 595 15.97 -3.54 47.15
N HIS A 596 16.32 -2.41 47.75
CA HIS A 596 16.80 -1.22 47.02
C HIS A 596 18.26 -0.94 47.37
N PHE A 597 19.04 -0.55 46.37
CA PHE A 597 20.43 -0.13 46.49
C PHE A 597 20.48 1.37 46.74
N VAL A 598 20.85 1.77 47.95
CA VAL A 598 20.82 3.18 48.40
C VAL A 598 22.08 3.47 49.19
N HIS A 599 22.83 4.52 48.83
CA HIS A 599 24.12 4.88 49.43
C HIS A 599 25.13 3.70 49.41
N ASP A 600 25.36 3.14 48.22
CA ASP A 600 26.30 2.04 47.95
C ASP A 600 26.05 0.73 48.72
N GLN A 601 24.83 0.55 49.23
CA GLN A 601 24.45 -0.65 49.96
C GLN A 601 23.02 -1.06 49.65
N TRP A 602 22.81 -2.38 49.54
CA TRP A 602 21.49 -2.96 49.56
C TRP A 602 20.83 -2.77 50.92
N ARG A 603 19.52 -2.53 50.93
CA ARG A 603 18.70 -2.41 52.13
C ARG A 603 18.06 -3.75 52.49
N ALA A 604 17.55 -3.85 53.72
CA ALA A 604 16.79 -5.02 54.15
C ALA A 604 15.60 -5.23 53.20
N PRO A 605 15.31 -6.48 52.79
CA PRO A 605 14.26 -6.76 51.82
C PRO A 605 12.87 -6.54 52.41
N GLN A 606 11.91 -6.27 51.53
CA GLN A 606 10.50 -6.07 51.87
C GLN A 606 9.62 -7.00 51.03
N LEU A 607 8.61 -7.61 51.65
CA LEU A 607 7.60 -8.41 50.97
C LEU A 607 6.78 -7.53 50.02
N VAL A 608 6.64 -7.94 48.75
CA VAL A 608 5.84 -7.25 47.74
C VAL A 608 4.40 -7.75 47.77
N ARG A 609 3.61 -7.27 48.74
CA ARG A 609 2.23 -7.74 48.98
C ARG A 609 1.30 -7.67 47.76
N GLY A 610 1.50 -6.75 46.84
CA GLY A 610 0.69 -6.64 45.62
C GLY A 610 0.89 -7.79 44.63
N LEU A 611 2.02 -8.51 44.74
CA LEU A 611 2.36 -9.64 43.87
C LEU A 611 2.35 -11.00 44.59
N SER A 612 2.25 -11.01 45.92
CA SER A 612 2.31 -12.20 46.76
C SER A 612 0.97 -12.54 47.40
N THR A 613 0.59 -13.83 47.41
CA THR A 613 -0.64 -14.30 48.06
C THR A 613 -0.40 -15.43 49.06
N SER A 614 -1.32 -15.58 50.02
CA SER A 614 -1.18 -16.58 51.09
C SER A 614 -1.44 -18.03 50.65
N SER A 615 -1.87 -18.28 49.42
CA SER A 615 -2.31 -19.61 48.95
C SER A 615 -1.60 -20.10 47.69
N THR A 616 -0.60 -19.36 47.19
CA THR A 616 0.11 -19.70 45.96
C THR A 616 1.63 -19.69 46.17
N ASN A 617 2.33 -20.15 45.14
CA ASN A 617 3.77 -19.98 45.00
C ASN A 617 4.01 -18.89 43.95
N ASP A 618 4.52 -17.75 44.39
CA ASP A 618 4.72 -16.54 43.59
C ASP A 618 6.21 -16.21 43.52
N GLY A 619 6.79 -16.24 42.32
CA GLY A 619 8.23 -15.99 42.11
C GLY A 619 8.47 -14.97 41.00
N PRO A 620 9.35 -13.96 41.20
CA PRO A 620 9.67 -13.02 40.14
C PRO A 620 10.50 -13.72 39.07
N MET A 621 10.18 -13.51 37.79
CA MET A 621 10.91 -14.13 36.68
C MET A 621 11.77 -13.08 35.96
N ALA A 622 11.18 -11.93 35.63
CA ALA A 622 11.88 -10.83 34.99
C ALA A 622 11.18 -9.48 35.18
N LEU A 623 11.90 -8.41 34.85
CA LEU A 623 11.43 -7.04 34.84
C LEU A 623 11.67 -6.47 33.44
N SER A 624 10.74 -5.66 32.93
CA SER A 624 11.01 -4.84 31.74
C SER A 624 12.19 -3.89 32.01
N ALA A 625 12.91 -3.49 30.96
CA ALA A 625 14.10 -2.64 31.10
C ALA A 625 13.81 -1.30 31.81
N ASP A 626 12.59 -0.77 31.64
CA ASP A 626 12.11 0.45 32.29
C ASP A 626 11.65 0.25 33.75
N GLY A 627 11.59 -0.99 34.23
CA GLY A 627 11.17 -1.31 35.59
C GLY A 627 9.66 -1.36 35.84
N ASN A 628 8.83 -1.20 34.81
CA ASN A 628 7.39 -0.97 34.96
C ASN A 628 6.50 -2.19 34.73
N THR A 629 7.02 -3.29 34.18
CA THR A 629 6.30 -4.54 34.01
C THR A 629 7.09 -5.67 34.69
N MET A 630 6.45 -6.34 35.66
CA MET A 630 6.97 -7.54 36.31
C MET A 630 6.39 -8.77 35.62
N ILE A 631 7.25 -9.67 35.17
CA ILE A 631 6.86 -11.02 34.75
C ILE A 631 7.12 -11.94 35.92
N PHE A 632 6.13 -12.76 36.26
CA PHE A 632 6.23 -13.66 37.40
C PHE A 632 5.46 -14.96 37.19
N PHE A 633 5.92 -15.95 37.91
CA PHE A 633 5.33 -17.28 38.00
C PHE A 633 4.30 -17.30 39.12
N ARG A 634 3.15 -17.94 38.86
CA ARG A 634 2.16 -18.28 39.87
C ARG A 634 1.67 -19.72 39.66
N SER A 635 2.04 -20.61 40.58
CA SER A 635 1.55 -22.00 40.64
C SER A 635 1.52 -22.74 39.29
N GLY A 636 2.61 -22.66 38.51
CA GLY A 636 2.79 -23.39 37.25
C GLY A 636 2.56 -22.58 35.98
N LYS A 637 2.13 -21.32 36.10
CA LYS A 637 1.78 -20.45 34.97
C LYS A 637 2.53 -19.12 35.00
N LEU A 638 2.80 -18.61 33.81
CA LEU A 638 3.41 -17.29 33.61
C LEU A 638 2.34 -16.22 33.43
N GLY A 639 2.58 -15.08 34.05
CA GLY A 639 1.84 -13.84 33.81
C GLY A 639 2.70 -12.62 34.09
N TYR A 640 2.06 -11.46 34.02
CA TYR A 640 2.71 -10.18 34.24
C TYR A 640 1.80 -9.24 35.04
N ALA A 641 2.40 -8.23 35.66
CA ALA A 641 1.70 -7.12 36.28
C ALA A 641 2.42 -5.82 35.97
N ASP A 642 1.66 -4.80 35.64
CA ASP A 642 2.20 -3.47 35.39
C ASP A 642 2.18 -2.64 36.67
N LYS A 643 3.19 -1.80 36.82
CA LYS A 643 3.32 -0.86 37.92
C LYS A 643 2.28 0.25 37.75
N THR A 644 1.71 0.68 38.87
CA THR A 644 0.76 1.79 38.96
C THR A 644 1.28 2.83 39.95
N ARG A 645 0.62 3.99 40.03
CA ARG A 645 0.95 5.04 41.02
C ARG A 645 0.93 4.57 42.47
N SER A 646 0.17 3.52 42.78
CA SER A 646 -0.01 2.98 44.13
C SER A 646 0.73 1.66 44.38
N GLY A 647 1.57 1.20 43.44
CA GLY A 647 2.26 -0.08 43.50
C GLY A 647 1.92 -1.00 42.33
N TRP A 648 2.23 -2.29 42.43
CA TRP A 648 1.94 -3.25 41.36
C TRP A 648 0.44 -3.49 41.17
N GLY A 649 -0.01 -3.54 39.91
CA GLY A 649 -1.36 -3.91 39.53
C GLY A 649 -1.63 -5.43 39.66
N PRO A 650 -2.84 -5.88 39.32
CA PRO A 650 -3.18 -7.30 39.36
C PRO A 650 -2.44 -8.10 38.27
N MET A 651 -2.23 -9.39 38.53
CA MET A 651 -1.67 -10.33 37.56
C MET A 651 -2.59 -10.49 36.34
N GLN A 652 -1.98 -10.48 35.16
CA GLN A 652 -2.57 -10.88 33.90
C GLN A 652 -1.80 -12.09 33.37
N TYR A 653 -2.50 -13.18 33.03
CA TYR A 653 -1.84 -14.35 32.45
C TYR A 653 -1.43 -14.11 31.00
N PHE A 654 -0.29 -14.67 30.61
CA PHE A 654 0.05 -14.75 29.19
C PHE A 654 -0.92 -15.68 28.45
N PRO A 655 -1.07 -15.50 27.12
CA PRO A 655 -1.92 -16.34 26.28
C PRO A 655 -1.75 -17.85 26.48
N ALA A 656 -2.79 -18.60 26.14
CA ALA A 656 -2.84 -20.04 26.35
C ALA A 656 -1.69 -20.80 25.67
N HIS A 657 -1.24 -20.37 24.49
CA HIS A 657 -0.12 -21.01 23.78
C HIS A 657 1.23 -20.84 24.50
N ILE A 658 1.44 -19.78 25.29
CA ILE A 658 2.63 -19.63 26.15
C ILE A 658 2.50 -20.58 27.36
N ASN A 659 1.30 -20.68 27.94
CA ASN A 659 1.01 -21.50 29.11
C ASN A 659 0.52 -22.93 28.76
N ALA A 660 0.79 -23.43 27.55
CA ALA A 660 0.25 -24.71 27.07
C ALA A 660 0.99 -25.94 27.63
N GLY A 661 2.28 -25.80 27.96
CA GLY A 661 3.09 -26.88 28.51
C GLY A 661 2.63 -27.30 29.91
N SER A 662 2.97 -28.52 30.33
CA SER A 662 2.66 -29.04 31.66
C SER A 662 3.36 -28.26 32.78
N TRP A 663 4.43 -27.53 32.43
CA TRP A 663 5.13 -26.60 33.28
C TRP A 663 5.74 -25.47 32.42
N ASN A 664 5.65 -24.23 32.91
CA ASN A 664 6.18 -23.04 32.24
C ASN A 664 6.78 -22.09 33.29
N SER A 665 8.04 -21.71 33.14
CA SER A 665 8.72 -20.82 34.09
C SER A 665 9.96 -20.17 33.47
N ASP A 666 10.83 -19.63 34.32
CA ASP A 666 12.15 -19.08 34.00
C ASP A 666 12.10 -18.00 32.92
N ALA A 667 11.00 -17.26 32.90
CA ALA A 667 10.74 -16.31 31.85
C ALA A 667 11.67 -15.10 31.93
N MET A 668 12.03 -14.55 30.77
CA MET A 668 12.63 -13.23 30.68
C MET A 668 12.12 -12.48 29.45
N ILE A 669 12.07 -11.16 29.58
CA ILE A 669 11.70 -10.27 28.48
C ILE A 669 12.93 -9.50 28.03
N SER A 670 13.09 -9.42 26.71
CA SER A 670 14.10 -8.60 26.05
C SER A 670 13.95 -7.12 26.40
N SER A 671 15.05 -6.37 26.31
CA SER A 671 15.08 -4.95 26.72
C SER A 671 14.20 -4.04 25.87
N ASP A 672 13.83 -4.46 24.66
CA ASP A 672 12.90 -3.76 23.78
C ASP A 672 11.42 -4.15 24.01
N GLY A 673 11.15 -5.16 24.83
CA GLY A 673 9.82 -5.66 25.15
C GLY A 673 9.19 -6.56 24.08
N GLN A 674 9.96 -6.97 23.05
CA GLN A 674 9.40 -7.62 21.85
C GLN A 674 9.61 -9.13 21.79
N ALA A 675 10.45 -9.69 22.64
CA ALA A 675 10.69 -11.12 22.77
C ALA A 675 10.58 -11.57 24.23
N LEU A 676 9.82 -12.64 24.46
CA LEU A 676 9.65 -13.33 25.74
C LEU A 676 10.29 -14.71 25.64
N PHE A 677 11.40 -14.90 26.34
CA PHE A 677 12.03 -16.21 26.51
C PHE A 677 11.45 -16.91 27.73
N PHE A 678 11.32 -18.22 27.70
CA PHE A 678 10.87 -19.01 28.85
C PHE A 678 11.22 -20.49 28.68
N ALA A 679 11.28 -21.22 29.80
CA ALA A 679 11.44 -22.68 29.78
C ALA A 679 10.07 -23.37 29.86
N SER A 680 9.88 -24.44 29.11
CA SER A 680 8.61 -25.16 29.04
C SER A 680 8.77 -26.66 28.82
N ILE A 681 7.88 -27.45 29.42
CA ILE A 681 7.75 -28.89 29.15
C ILE A 681 6.61 -29.10 28.17
N ARG A 682 6.95 -29.59 26.97
CA ARG A 682 5.99 -29.80 25.87
C ARG A 682 6.26 -31.11 25.14
N GLU A 683 5.28 -31.60 24.39
CA GLU A 683 5.43 -32.84 23.60
C GLU A 683 6.45 -32.68 22.45
N GLU A 684 6.56 -31.46 21.94
CA GLU A 684 7.46 -31.02 20.87
C GLU A 684 8.85 -30.60 21.38
N ASN A 685 9.24 -30.97 22.60
CA ASN A 685 10.60 -30.70 23.08
C ASN A 685 11.63 -31.66 22.45
N TYR A 686 12.90 -31.26 22.48
CA TYR A 686 14.02 -32.14 22.17
C TYR A 686 14.14 -33.27 23.19
N ASN A 687 13.79 -33.00 24.44
CA ASN A 687 13.82 -34.00 25.49
C ASN A 687 12.82 -35.14 25.28
N PHE A 688 13.16 -36.31 25.84
CA PHE A 688 12.29 -37.46 25.77
C PHE A 688 11.15 -37.26 26.75
N SER A 689 9.98 -36.83 26.26
CA SER A 689 8.78 -36.59 27.07
C SER A 689 8.47 -37.78 27.99
N ILE A 690 8.91 -37.67 29.23
CA ILE A 690 8.66 -38.58 30.35
C ILE A 690 7.72 -37.89 31.32
N ALA A 691 6.50 -37.58 30.84
CA ALA A 691 5.46 -36.93 31.61
C ALA A 691 5.35 -37.56 33.02
N ASP A 692 5.19 -36.69 34.04
CA ASP A 692 5.00 -37.02 35.45
C ASP A 692 6.24 -37.42 36.29
N ARG A 693 7.47 -37.23 35.79
CA ARG A 693 8.68 -37.52 36.59
C ARG A 693 9.62 -36.33 36.75
N TYR A 694 10.03 -36.13 38.01
CA TYR A 694 10.99 -35.10 38.43
C TYR A 694 12.44 -35.52 38.17
N PHE A 695 12.73 -36.81 38.00
CA PHE A 695 14.12 -37.31 37.90
C PHE A 695 14.45 -37.80 36.49
N TYR A 696 15.50 -37.23 35.91
CA TYR A 696 15.99 -37.56 34.57
C TYR A 696 17.47 -37.17 34.43
N HIS A 697 18.28 -37.99 33.76
CA HIS A 697 19.69 -37.71 33.49
C HIS A 697 20.52 -37.40 34.74
N GLY A 698 20.19 -38.04 35.87
CA GLY A 698 20.88 -37.80 37.14
C GLY A 698 20.53 -36.44 37.80
N ASN A 699 19.48 -35.76 37.33
CA ASN A 699 18.96 -34.53 37.91
C ASN A 699 17.52 -34.72 38.45
N HIS A 700 17.02 -33.79 39.26
CA HIS A 700 15.68 -33.73 39.85
C HIS A 700 14.83 -32.56 39.29
N HIS A 701 15.32 -31.91 38.24
CA HIS A 701 14.63 -30.86 37.51
C HIS A 701 13.86 -31.43 36.32
N TYR A 702 12.85 -30.68 35.89
CA TYR A 702 12.04 -31.03 34.74
C TYR A 702 12.86 -31.01 33.44
N PRO A 703 12.70 -31.99 32.54
CA PRO A 703 13.27 -31.94 31.21
C PRO A 703 12.49 -30.90 30.39
N SER A 704 13.04 -29.69 30.27
CA SER A 704 12.39 -28.56 29.61
C SER A 704 13.27 -27.98 28.53
N ASP A 705 12.65 -27.37 27.54
CA ASP A 705 13.34 -26.63 26.49
C ASP A 705 13.09 -25.13 26.68
N ILE A 706 14.02 -24.33 26.17
CA ILE A 706 13.89 -22.89 26.10
C ILE A 706 13.20 -22.50 24.79
N TYR A 707 12.17 -21.67 24.93
CA TYR A 707 11.39 -21.08 23.86
C TYR A 707 11.51 -19.57 23.85
N VAL A 708 11.18 -18.97 22.71
CA VAL A 708 10.96 -17.53 22.57
C VAL A 708 9.63 -17.27 21.86
N SER A 709 8.79 -16.41 22.43
CA SER A 709 7.60 -15.88 21.77
C SER A 709 7.87 -14.43 21.36
N LEU A 710 7.50 -14.07 20.13
CA LEU A 710 7.70 -12.73 19.58
C LEU A 710 6.40 -11.94 19.61
N ARG A 711 6.51 -10.66 19.97
CA ARG A 711 5.38 -9.75 20.04
C ARG A 711 5.14 -9.08 18.69
N SER A 712 3.90 -9.08 18.23
CA SER A 712 3.42 -8.33 17.07
C SER A 712 2.25 -7.45 17.48
N GLY A 713 2.49 -6.13 17.54
CA GLY A 713 1.56 -5.20 18.19
C GLY A 713 1.37 -5.55 19.67
N ASP A 714 0.13 -5.80 20.08
CA ASP A 714 -0.21 -6.18 21.46
C ASP A 714 -0.32 -7.69 21.69
N LEU A 715 -0.05 -8.50 20.66
CA LEU A 715 -0.21 -9.95 20.72
C LEU A 715 1.14 -10.67 20.75
N TRP A 716 1.24 -11.68 21.60
CA TRP A 716 2.32 -12.65 21.57
C TRP A 716 2.03 -13.74 20.54
N GLY A 717 3.03 -14.09 19.73
CA GLY A 717 2.95 -15.15 18.74
C GLY A 717 3.23 -16.53 19.33
N GLU A 718 3.08 -17.57 18.50
CA GLU A 718 3.39 -18.94 18.88
C GLU A 718 4.87 -19.07 19.33
N PRO A 719 5.15 -19.85 20.40
CA PRO A 719 6.51 -20.04 20.88
C PRO A 719 7.40 -20.75 19.84
N ILE A 720 8.59 -20.22 19.63
CA ILE A 720 9.64 -20.77 18.77
C ILE A 720 10.64 -21.49 19.67
N ASN A 721 10.90 -22.78 19.43
CA ASN A 721 11.95 -23.53 20.12
C ASN A 721 13.33 -22.98 19.68
N LEU A 722 14.28 -22.78 20.61
CA LEU A 722 15.61 -22.22 20.28
C LEU A 722 16.53 -23.17 19.51
N GLY A 723 16.07 -24.39 19.19
CA GLY A 723 16.78 -25.35 18.36
C GLY A 723 17.88 -26.11 19.10
N PRO A 724 18.54 -27.06 18.41
CA PRO A 724 19.41 -28.06 19.03
C PRO A 724 20.77 -27.50 19.47
N MET A 725 21.07 -26.24 19.11
CA MET A 725 22.26 -25.55 19.58
C MET A 725 22.13 -25.08 21.03
N ILE A 726 20.90 -24.76 21.47
CA ILE A 726 20.61 -24.32 22.83
C ILE A 726 19.92 -25.44 23.60
N ASN A 727 18.88 -26.04 23.03
CA ASN A 727 18.12 -27.11 23.64
C ASN A 727 18.74 -28.47 23.34
N THR A 728 18.75 -29.32 24.36
CA THR A 728 19.34 -30.65 24.37
C THR A 728 18.24 -31.70 24.60
N HIS A 729 18.60 -32.99 24.58
CA HIS A 729 17.67 -34.06 24.98
C HIS A 729 17.33 -34.06 26.48
N PHE A 730 17.90 -33.13 27.24
CA PHE A 730 17.82 -33.07 28.69
C PHE A 730 17.05 -31.83 29.12
N SER A 731 17.59 -31.05 30.05
CA SER A 731 16.95 -29.86 30.58
C SER A 731 17.78 -28.61 30.30
N ASP A 732 17.13 -27.64 29.67
CA ASP A 732 17.68 -26.34 29.32
C ASP A 732 16.76 -25.25 29.86
N ARG A 733 17.32 -24.36 30.69
CA ARG A 733 16.55 -23.50 31.59
C ARG A 733 17.20 -22.15 31.86
N SER A 734 16.46 -21.31 32.59
CA SER A 734 16.95 -20.00 33.08
C SER A 734 17.53 -19.09 32.00
N PRO A 735 16.86 -18.87 30.86
CA PRO A 735 17.35 -17.94 29.85
C PRO A 735 17.51 -16.53 30.42
N PHE A 736 18.57 -15.86 29.99
CA PHE A 736 18.82 -14.45 30.20
C PHE A 736 19.50 -13.85 28.98
N LEU A 737 18.72 -13.18 28.13
CA LEU A 737 19.25 -12.37 27.04
C LEU A 737 19.73 -11.02 27.60
N HIS A 738 21.01 -10.70 27.45
CA HIS A 738 21.53 -9.40 27.85
C HIS A 738 20.93 -8.28 26.97
N PRO A 739 20.78 -7.04 27.47
CA PRO A 739 20.32 -5.89 26.67
C PRO A 739 21.16 -5.51 25.45
N ASP A 740 22.28 -6.22 25.19
CA ASP A 740 22.99 -6.13 23.91
C ASP A 740 22.22 -6.81 22.77
N MET A 741 21.11 -7.50 23.09
CA MET A 741 20.22 -8.24 22.19
C MET A 741 20.90 -9.40 21.45
N LYS A 742 22.07 -9.82 21.93
CA LYS A 742 22.91 -10.83 21.30
C LYS A 742 23.35 -11.93 22.24
N THR A 743 23.73 -11.59 23.47
CA THR A 743 24.33 -12.55 24.39
C THR A 743 23.26 -13.23 25.24
N LEU A 744 23.08 -14.55 25.06
CA LEU A 744 22.21 -15.37 25.88
C LEU A 744 23.04 -16.13 26.93
N TYR A 745 22.64 -16.02 28.19
CA TYR A 745 23.09 -16.89 29.27
C TYR A 745 21.97 -17.86 29.61
N PHE A 746 22.30 -19.14 29.82
CA PHE A 746 21.32 -20.18 30.14
C PHE A 746 22.00 -21.32 30.92
N SER A 747 21.19 -22.16 31.55
CA SER A 747 21.66 -23.33 32.29
C SER A 747 21.24 -24.61 31.61
N SER A 748 22.12 -25.61 31.61
CA SER A 748 21.88 -26.89 30.94
C SER A 748 22.60 -28.03 31.63
N ASP A 749 21.97 -29.20 31.63
CA ASP A 749 22.55 -30.48 32.06
C ASP A 749 22.95 -31.36 30.86
N GLY A 750 22.81 -30.85 29.63
CA GLY A 750 23.06 -31.56 28.39
C GLY A 750 24.29 -31.14 27.58
N HIS A 751 24.84 -29.94 27.80
CA HIS A 751 25.98 -29.43 27.02
C HIS A 751 27.35 -29.96 27.45
N GLY A 752 27.41 -30.72 28.56
CA GLY A 752 28.63 -31.36 29.04
C GLY A 752 29.56 -30.41 29.80
N GLY A 753 29.47 -30.43 31.12
CA GLY A 753 30.37 -29.69 32.01
C GLY A 753 30.67 -30.43 33.32
N LEU A 754 30.67 -29.73 34.45
CA LEU A 754 31.17 -30.24 35.74
C LEU A 754 30.12 -30.95 36.58
N GLY A 755 28.87 -30.51 36.50
CA GLY A 755 27.82 -30.89 37.44
C GLY A 755 26.49 -31.24 36.79
N SER A 756 25.44 -31.13 37.59
CA SER A 756 24.06 -31.34 37.19
C SER A 756 23.60 -30.21 36.28
N TYR A 757 23.56 -28.95 36.73
CA TYR A 757 23.39 -27.81 35.83
C TYR A 757 24.64 -26.95 35.80
N ASP A 758 25.08 -26.64 34.59
CA ASP A 758 26.10 -25.64 34.37
C ASP A 758 25.55 -24.45 33.59
N VAL A 759 26.12 -23.28 33.83
CA VAL A 759 25.78 -22.07 33.07
C VAL A 759 26.67 -21.96 31.85
N PHE A 760 26.03 -21.62 30.74
CA PHE A 760 26.63 -21.39 29.43
C PHE A 760 26.27 -20.00 28.91
N LYS A 761 27.11 -19.50 27.99
CA LYS A 761 26.86 -18.32 27.18
C LYS A 761 26.83 -18.71 25.70
N SER A 762 25.86 -18.21 24.96
CA SER A 762 25.85 -18.26 23.49
C SER A 762 25.59 -16.87 22.89
N THR A 763 25.97 -16.69 21.63
CA THR A 763 25.78 -15.45 20.88
C THR A 763 24.81 -15.68 19.73
N ARG A 764 23.81 -14.82 19.64
CA ARG A 764 22.87 -14.77 18.52
C ARG A 764 23.61 -14.36 17.25
N LEU A 765 23.45 -15.13 16.18
CA LEU A 765 24.25 -14.96 14.96
C LEU A 765 23.70 -13.89 14.00
N ALA A 766 22.40 -13.56 14.08
CA ALA A 766 21.78 -12.49 13.30
C ALA A 766 20.59 -11.85 14.04
N ASP A 767 20.32 -10.57 13.76
CA ASP A 767 19.29 -9.75 14.42
C ASP A 767 17.84 -10.23 14.17
N ASP A 768 17.60 -10.97 13.08
CA ASP A 768 16.28 -11.42 12.62
C ASP A 768 16.03 -12.92 12.86
N CYS A 769 17.02 -13.63 13.38
CA CYS A 769 16.96 -15.08 13.55
C CYS A 769 17.03 -15.47 15.03
N TRP A 770 16.07 -16.27 15.51
CA TRP A 770 15.87 -16.56 16.93
C TRP A 770 16.26 -18.00 17.33
N ASP A 771 16.59 -18.84 16.36
CA ASP A 771 17.03 -20.23 16.49
C ASP A 771 18.45 -20.45 15.96
N CYS A 772 19.19 -19.38 15.60
CA CYS A 772 20.60 -19.45 15.22
C CYS A 772 21.52 -18.86 16.29
N TRP A 773 22.13 -19.77 17.03
CA TRP A 773 23.01 -19.48 18.14
C TRP A 773 24.40 -20.05 17.88
N SER A 774 25.44 -19.39 18.38
CA SER A 774 26.79 -19.95 18.38
C SER A 774 26.86 -21.19 19.29
N GLU A 775 27.92 -21.97 19.17
CA GLU A 775 28.21 -23.05 20.13
C GLU A 775 28.26 -22.48 21.57
N PRO A 776 27.57 -23.10 22.55
CA PRO A 776 27.59 -22.65 23.93
C PRO A 776 28.98 -22.73 24.56
N ILE A 777 29.37 -21.66 25.24
CA ILE A 777 30.62 -21.55 26.00
C ILE A 777 30.30 -21.72 27.48
N ASN A 778 30.85 -22.76 28.11
CA ASN A 778 30.73 -22.97 29.56
C ASN A 778 31.39 -21.82 30.34
N LEU A 779 30.74 -21.31 31.39
CA LEU A 779 31.20 -20.15 32.17
C LEU A 779 32.45 -20.41 33.04
N GLY A 780 32.96 -21.64 33.10
CA GLY A 780 34.20 -21.95 33.80
C GLY A 780 33.99 -22.61 35.16
N LYS A 781 35.03 -23.29 35.63
CA LYS A 781 35.01 -24.13 36.85
C LYS A 781 35.04 -23.37 38.16
N GLU A 782 35.26 -22.06 38.08
CA GLU A 782 35.18 -21.13 39.19
C GLU A 782 33.76 -20.63 39.42
N ILE A 783 32.89 -20.74 38.41
CA ILE A 783 31.48 -20.34 38.44
C ILE A 783 30.60 -21.58 38.64
N ASN A 784 30.80 -22.58 37.78
CA ASN A 784 30.08 -23.84 37.80
C ASN A 784 30.61 -24.81 38.85
N THR A 785 29.73 -25.65 39.41
CA THR A 785 30.01 -26.61 40.48
C THR A 785 29.64 -28.03 40.09
N ILE A 786 29.69 -28.97 41.03
CA ILE A 786 29.21 -30.35 40.83
C ILE A 786 27.67 -30.47 40.92
N GLY A 787 26.97 -29.40 41.30
CA GLY A 787 25.53 -29.39 41.56
C GLY A 787 24.77 -28.58 40.51
N ASP A 788 23.73 -27.87 40.96
CA ASP A 788 22.92 -27.02 40.09
C ASP A 788 23.39 -25.56 40.13
N ASP A 789 23.90 -25.06 39.01
CA ASP A 789 24.22 -23.65 38.81
C ASP A 789 23.25 -23.02 37.79
N TRP A 790 22.36 -22.16 38.30
CA TRP A 790 21.27 -21.60 37.51
C TRP A 790 20.79 -20.23 37.99
N GLY A 791 19.91 -19.62 37.21
CA GLY A 791 19.26 -18.34 37.56
C GLY A 791 20.18 -17.13 37.54
N TYR A 792 21.24 -17.14 36.73
CA TYR A 792 22.18 -16.03 36.62
C TYR A 792 21.53 -14.85 35.88
N LYS A 793 21.58 -13.66 36.49
CA LYS A 793 21.19 -12.38 35.87
C LYS A 793 22.39 -11.45 35.79
N ILE A 794 22.61 -10.88 34.61
CA ILE A 794 23.77 -10.02 34.35
C ILE A 794 23.33 -8.57 34.45
N SER A 795 24.13 -7.73 35.11
CA SER A 795 23.89 -6.29 35.15
C SER A 795 23.99 -5.68 33.75
N THR A 796 23.27 -4.57 33.51
CA THR A 796 23.22 -3.92 32.18
C THR A 796 24.57 -3.43 31.66
N ASP A 797 25.54 -3.18 32.54
CA ASP A 797 26.92 -2.86 32.14
C ASP A 797 27.77 -4.10 31.77
N GLY A 798 27.18 -5.30 31.89
CA GLY A 798 27.81 -6.59 31.62
C GLY A 798 28.84 -7.04 32.67
N THR A 799 29.01 -6.33 33.79
CA THR A 799 30.15 -6.55 34.69
C THR A 799 29.87 -7.48 35.86
N LYS A 800 28.62 -7.59 36.32
CA LYS A 800 28.24 -8.41 37.47
C LYS A 800 27.23 -9.47 37.09
N ALA A 801 27.35 -10.64 37.70
CA ALA A 801 26.30 -11.66 37.70
C ALA A 801 25.71 -11.81 39.10
N TYR A 802 24.40 -11.89 39.20
CA TYR A 802 23.64 -12.21 40.41
C TYR A 802 22.97 -13.58 40.24
N PHE A 803 23.03 -14.43 41.26
CA PHE A 803 22.50 -15.80 41.17
C PHE A 803 22.19 -16.35 42.57
N ALA A 804 21.54 -17.51 42.62
CA ALA A 804 21.29 -18.24 43.86
C ALA A 804 22.31 -19.38 44.00
N LYS A 805 22.77 -19.62 45.22
CA LYS A 805 23.67 -20.74 45.53
C LYS A 805 23.30 -21.34 46.88
N THR A 806 23.36 -22.66 47.00
CA THR A 806 23.17 -23.33 48.30
C THR A 806 24.32 -22.99 49.24
N ASP A 807 23.98 -22.50 50.43
CA ASP A 807 24.91 -22.28 51.53
C ASP A 807 25.27 -23.61 52.17
N ALA A 808 26.54 -24.03 52.06
CA ALA A 808 27.03 -25.31 52.57
C ALA A 808 26.82 -25.50 54.08
N THR A 809 26.69 -24.43 54.86
CA THR A 809 26.51 -24.51 56.33
C THR A 809 25.06 -24.63 56.76
N ALA A 810 24.12 -24.10 55.96
CA ALA A 810 22.71 -23.98 56.32
C ALA A 810 21.78 -24.84 55.44
N GLY A 811 22.27 -25.39 54.32
CA GLY A 811 21.47 -26.21 53.41
C GLY A 811 20.36 -25.44 52.67
N VAL A 812 20.41 -24.11 52.69
CA VAL A 812 19.41 -23.23 52.06
C VAL A 812 20.03 -22.40 50.95
N ASN A 813 19.24 -22.04 49.95
CA ASN A 813 19.69 -21.18 48.86
C ASN A 813 19.78 -19.73 49.33
N LYS A 814 20.87 -19.05 48.97
CA LYS A 814 21.12 -17.63 49.26
C LYS A 814 21.59 -16.89 48.02
N LEU A 815 21.32 -15.60 47.97
CA LEU A 815 21.71 -14.75 46.85
C LEU A 815 23.20 -14.40 46.91
N HIS A 816 23.86 -14.58 45.77
CA HIS A 816 25.27 -14.29 45.58
C HIS A 816 25.48 -13.42 44.35
N TRP A 817 26.67 -12.85 44.26
CA TRP A 817 27.13 -12.12 43.09
C TRP A 817 28.62 -12.33 42.85
N LEU A 818 29.05 -12.08 41.61
CA LEU A 818 30.46 -12.06 41.21
C LEU A 818 30.72 -11.00 40.14
N ASN A 819 31.98 -10.62 39.96
CA ASN A 819 32.42 -9.85 38.80
C ASN A 819 32.73 -10.81 37.64
N LEU A 820 32.06 -10.63 36.50
CA LEU A 820 32.28 -11.45 35.32
C LEU A 820 33.66 -11.17 34.72
N PRO A 821 34.46 -12.21 34.44
CA PRO A 821 35.68 -12.08 33.66
C PRO A 821 35.42 -11.48 32.29
N ARG A 822 36.34 -10.65 31.79
CA ARG A 822 36.16 -9.89 30.52
C ARG A 822 35.77 -10.79 29.33
N HIS A 823 36.32 -12.01 29.25
CA HIS A 823 36.07 -12.94 28.15
C HIS A 823 34.67 -13.59 28.20
N LEU A 824 33.95 -13.47 29.33
CA LEU A 824 32.58 -13.96 29.52
C LEU A 824 31.53 -12.85 29.48
N ARG A 825 31.95 -11.59 29.32
CA ARG A 825 31.05 -10.43 29.31
C ARG A 825 30.26 -10.33 28.00
N PRO A 826 29.07 -9.74 28.02
CA PRO A 826 28.32 -9.38 26.82
C PRO A 826 28.95 -8.15 26.13
N ASP A 827 28.38 -7.75 24.99
CA ASP A 827 28.75 -6.51 24.32
C ASP A 827 28.28 -5.29 25.14
N TYR A 828 28.93 -4.14 24.93
CA TYR A 828 28.52 -2.89 25.55
C TYR A 828 27.19 -2.38 25.00
N VAL A 829 26.49 -1.61 25.84
CA VAL A 829 25.24 -0.93 25.52
C VAL A 829 25.33 0.55 25.89
N ALA A 830 24.44 1.35 25.31
CA ALA A 830 24.18 2.71 25.74
C ALA A 830 22.91 2.74 26.60
N THR A 831 22.88 3.64 27.59
CA THR A 831 21.71 3.88 28.44
C THR A 831 21.26 5.33 28.32
N LEU A 832 19.95 5.55 28.28
CA LEU A 832 19.33 6.87 28.30
C LEU A 832 18.32 6.95 29.43
N THR A 833 18.49 7.93 30.31
CA THR A 833 17.69 8.08 31.52
C THR A 833 17.21 9.51 31.69
N GLY A 834 16.11 9.71 32.40
CA GLY A 834 15.58 11.04 32.69
C GLY A 834 14.23 11.02 33.34
N ARG A 835 13.58 12.18 33.44
CA ARG A 835 12.20 12.33 33.91
C ARG A 835 11.34 13.09 32.92
N LEU A 836 10.07 12.70 32.83
CA LEU A 836 9.02 13.42 32.14
C LEU A 836 8.07 14.02 33.17
N VAL A 837 8.14 15.35 33.30
CA VAL A 837 7.26 16.13 34.17
C VAL A 837 6.60 17.26 33.39
N ASP A 838 5.42 17.66 33.81
CA ASP A 838 4.74 18.84 33.25
C ASP A 838 5.34 20.15 33.81
N ALA A 839 4.81 21.28 33.34
CA ALA A 839 5.23 22.61 33.79
C ALA A 839 5.01 22.85 35.32
N GLN A 840 4.20 22.01 35.97
CA GLN A 840 3.97 22.03 37.42
C GLN A 840 4.79 20.96 38.16
N GLN A 841 5.79 20.36 37.50
CA GLN A 841 6.63 19.28 38.04
C GLN A 841 5.87 18.00 38.39
N ARG A 842 4.67 17.79 37.82
CA ARG A 842 3.90 16.56 38.02
C ARG A 842 4.38 15.50 37.03
N PRO A 843 4.52 14.23 37.46
CA PRO A 843 4.99 13.15 36.61
C PRO A 843 3.97 12.84 35.51
N ILE A 844 4.47 12.65 34.29
CA ILE A 844 3.68 12.32 33.12
C ILE A 844 3.87 10.85 32.82
N SER A 845 2.77 10.11 32.78
CA SER A 845 2.74 8.74 32.26
C SER A 845 2.74 8.80 30.74
N ALA A 846 3.82 8.34 30.10
CA ALA A 846 3.97 8.34 28.66
C ALA A 846 4.70 7.09 28.17
N VAL A 847 4.54 6.80 26.87
CA VAL A 847 5.32 5.79 26.17
C VAL A 847 6.46 6.51 25.45
N ILE A 848 7.69 6.06 25.63
CA ILE A 848 8.84 6.53 24.84
C ILE A 848 9.15 5.43 23.83
N ARG A 849 9.06 5.76 22.54
CA ARG A 849 9.38 4.84 21.45
C ARG A 849 10.73 5.16 20.89
N TRP A 850 11.49 4.14 20.51
CA TRP A 850 12.70 4.33 19.72
C TRP A 850 12.71 3.46 18.46
N GLU A 851 13.41 3.97 17.47
CA GLU A 851 13.45 3.50 16.11
C GLU A 851 14.89 3.46 15.62
N ASP A 852 15.19 2.47 14.79
CA ASP A 852 16.40 2.48 13.99
C ASP A 852 16.11 3.33 12.75
N LEU A 853 16.77 4.49 12.67
CA LEU A 853 16.56 5.45 11.60
C LEU A 853 17.10 4.96 10.26
N GLU A 854 18.03 4.00 10.25
CA GLU A 854 18.57 3.43 9.02
C GLU A 854 17.59 2.44 8.39
N SER A 855 17.02 1.53 9.21
CA SER A 855 15.97 0.61 8.74
C SER A 855 14.57 1.21 8.74
N GLN A 856 14.38 2.40 9.33
CA GLN A 856 13.10 3.10 9.49
C GLN A 856 12.05 2.30 10.28
N ARG A 857 12.49 1.38 11.15
CA ARG A 857 11.62 0.53 11.97
C ARG A 857 11.60 1.02 13.40
N VAL A 858 10.40 1.06 14.00
CA VAL A 858 10.27 1.10 15.46
C VAL A 858 10.77 -0.23 15.99
N ILE A 859 11.76 -0.20 16.89
CA ILE A 859 12.44 -1.40 17.38
C ILE A 859 12.28 -1.59 18.89
N GLY A 860 11.69 -0.64 19.60
CA GLY A 860 11.35 -0.84 21.01
C GLY A 860 10.57 0.31 21.61
N HIS A 861 10.13 0.09 22.85
CA HIS A 861 9.46 1.11 23.65
C HIS A 861 9.72 0.90 25.14
N SER A 862 9.57 1.99 25.88
CA SER A 862 9.56 2.03 27.34
C SER A 862 8.41 2.89 27.79
N THR A 863 8.03 2.73 29.03
CA THR A 863 7.08 3.57 29.73
C THR A 863 7.81 4.33 30.82
N THR A 864 7.32 5.53 31.12
CA THR A 864 7.75 6.25 32.32
C THR A 864 7.16 5.60 33.56
N ASP A 865 7.91 5.57 34.67
CA ASP A 865 7.39 5.19 35.96
C ASP A 865 6.17 6.08 36.30
N PRO A 866 4.99 5.49 36.56
CA PRO A 866 3.76 6.25 36.72
C PRO A 866 3.75 7.12 37.99
N SER A 867 4.61 6.81 38.97
CA SER A 867 4.70 7.50 40.26
C SER A 867 5.58 8.75 40.23
N ASP A 868 6.64 8.76 39.42
CA ASP A 868 7.63 9.84 39.45
C ASP A 868 8.10 10.34 38.07
N GLY A 869 7.60 9.73 36.98
CA GLY A 869 7.86 10.13 35.60
C GLY A 869 9.24 9.74 35.10
N SER A 870 10.03 8.99 35.87
CA SER A 870 11.37 8.54 35.44
C SER A 870 11.28 7.52 34.31
N TYR A 871 12.30 7.45 33.46
CA TYR A 871 12.38 6.45 32.41
C TYR A 871 13.82 5.93 32.27
N PHE A 872 13.95 4.72 31.75
CA PHE A 872 15.21 4.06 31.50
C PHE A 872 15.14 3.29 30.18
N ILE A 873 16.04 3.61 29.24
CA ILE A 873 16.14 2.98 27.93
C ILE A 873 17.53 2.38 27.79
N VAL A 874 17.60 1.17 27.24
CA VAL A 874 18.87 0.51 26.89
C VAL A 874 18.93 0.29 25.38
N LEU A 875 20.02 0.73 24.77
CA LEU A 875 20.24 0.69 23.33
C LEU A 875 21.50 -0.11 23.00
N PRO A 876 21.41 -1.17 22.19
CA PRO A 876 22.58 -1.79 21.58
C PRO A 876 23.43 -0.76 20.82
N LEU A 877 24.74 -0.96 20.77
CA LEU A 877 25.62 -0.10 19.97
C LEU A 877 25.50 -0.43 18.47
N GLY A 878 25.99 0.46 17.62
CA GLY A 878 26.14 0.20 16.18
C GLY A 878 25.01 0.70 15.27
N LYS A 879 23.96 1.35 15.82
CA LYS A 879 22.84 1.89 15.04
C LYS A 879 22.65 3.39 15.26
N LEU A 880 21.95 4.05 14.34
CA LEU A 880 21.46 5.42 14.50
C LEU A 880 20.02 5.38 15.02
N TYR A 881 19.84 5.72 16.29
CA TYR A 881 18.55 5.67 16.94
C TYR A 881 17.83 7.01 16.87
N GLY A 882 16.54 6.98 16.59
CA GLY A 882 15.60 8.06 16.91
C GLY A 882 14.76 7.62 18.12
N TYR A 883 14.37 8.54 18.97
CA TYR A 883 13.36 8.27 20.02
C TYR A 883 12.39 9.44 20.13
N TYR A 884 11.18 9.18 20.58
CA TYR A 884 10.16 10.21 20.78
C TYR A 884 9.16 9.82 21.88
N VAL A 885 8.59 10.83 22.52
CA VAL A 885 7.59 10.66 23.57
C VAL A 885 6.20 10.64 22.95
N GLU A 886 5.44 9.59 23.20
CA GLU A 886 4.03 9.49 22.86
C GLU A 886 3.18 9.64 24.13
N SER A 887 2.41 10.73 24.18
CA SER A 887 1.43 10.98 25.24
C SER A 887 0.21 11.70 24.67
N PRO A 888 -1.03 11.26 25.00
CA PRO A 888 -2.24 11.89 24.49
C PRO A 888 -2.30 13.41 24.78
N GLY A 889 -2.49 14.21 23.73
CA GLY A 889 -2.60 15.67 23.85
C GLY A 889 -1.26 16.43 23.82
N TYR A 890 -0.13 15.73 23.71
CA TYR A 890 1.20 16.30 23.60
C TYR A 890 1.80 16.11 22.21
N PHE A 891 2.63 17.06 21.77
CA PHE A 891 3.43 16.89 20.57
C PHE A 891 4.57 15.91 20.84
N PRO A 892 4.82 14.92 19.95
CA PRO A 892 5.84 13.92 20.17
C PRO A 892 7.23 14.49 19.89
N ILE A 893 7.81 15.11 20.91
CA ILE A 893 9.18 15.61 20.85
C ILE A 893 10.10 14.42 20.64
N SER A 894 10.82 14.47 19.54
CA SER A 894 11.79 13.47 19.12
C SER A 894 13.21 13.92 19.46
N ASN A 895 14.15 12.98 19.52
CA ASN A 895 15.58 13.25 19.49
C ASN A 895 16.29 12.00 18.91
N ASN A 896 17.62 12.05 18.76
CA ASN A 896 18.40 10.95 18.20
C ASN A 896 19.72 10.72 18.93
N VAL A 897 20.24 9.49 18.79
CA VAL A 897 21.54 9.06 19.29
C VAL A 897 22.25 8.28 18.18
N ASP A 898 23.40 8.77 17.72
CA ASP A 898 24.24 8.04 16.76
C ASP A 898 25.25 7.14 17.50
N LEU A 899 25.00 5.84 17.48
CA LEU A 899 25.85 4.83 18.14
C LEU A 899 26.67 4.00 17.14
N ARG A 900 26.67 4.36 15.84
CA ARG A 900 27.31 3.55 14.77
C ARG A 900 28.82 3.37 14.96
N SER A 901 29.50 4.43 15.39
CA SER A 901 30.94 4.44 15.68
C SER A 901 31.28 4.13 17.14
N SER A 902 30.29 3.94 18.01
CA SER A 902 30.51 3.73 19.45
C SER A 902 31.07 2.33 19.72
N ARG A 903 32.08 2.26 20.60
CA ARG A 903 32.78 1.01 20.97
C ARG A 903 32.98 0.86 22.49
N GLU A 904 32.45 1.81 23.27
CA GLU A 904 32.57 1.89 24.72
C GLU A 904 31.16 2.06 25.32
N PRO A 905 30.94 1.73 26.61
CA PRO A 905 29.66 1.95 27.26
C PRO A 905 29.33 3.44 27.36
N ILE A 906 28.07 3.79 27.13
CA ILE A 906 27.59 5.19 27.14
C ILE A 906 26.43 5.32 28.14
N ALA A 907 26.48 6.34 28.98
CA ALA A 907 25.39 6.70 29.88
C ALA A 907 24.97 8.15 29.61
N MET A 908 23.70 8.33 29.23
CA MET A 908 23.10 9.61 28.92
C MET A 908 21.99 9.92 29.93
N LYS A 909 21.92 11.18 30.34
CA LYS A 909 20.86 11.71 31.17
C LYS A 909 20.23 12.92 30.48
N GLU A 910 18.94 12.82 30.18
CA GLU A 910 18.18 13.84 29.46
C GLU A 910 16.76 13.90 30.00
N ASP A 911 16.34 15.03 30.54
CA ASP A 911 14.92 15.25 30.84
C ASP A 911 14.24 15.71 29.55
N ILE A 912 13.18 15.00 29.14
CA ILE A 912 12.48 15.32 27.89
C ILE A 912 11.37 16.33 28.20
N PRO A 913 11.48 17.59 27.74
CA PRO A 913 10.39 18.53 27.86
C PRO A 913 9.24 18.06 26.98
N VAL A 914 8.02 18.06 27.50
CA VAL A 914 6.81 17.82 26.68
C VAL A 914 6.02 19.11 26.52
N VAL A 915 5.48 19.33 25.33
CA VAL A 915 4.67 20.51 25.03
C VAL A 915 3.30 20.04 24.56
N SER A 916 2.24 20.57 25.18
CA SER A 916 0.87 20.23 24.78
C SER A 916 0.49 20.93 23.48
N PHE A 917 -0.36 20.31 22.66
CA PHE A 917 -0.88 20.97 21.44
C PHE A 917 -1.61 22.28 21.76
N LYS A 918 -2.30 22.34 22.90
CA LYS A 918 -2.96 23.55 23.40
C LYS A 918 -1.96 24.68 23.60
N GLU A 919 -0.85 24.40 24.28
CA GLU A 919 0.21 25.38 24.51
C GLU A 919 0.86 25.86 23.21
N MET A 920 1.12 24.93 22.27
CA MET A 920 1.67 25.28 20.96
C MET A 920 0.77 26.26 20.20
N GLN A 921 -0.55 26.05 20.21
CA GLN A 921 -1.51 26.92 19.53
C GLN A 921 -1.71 28.26 20.25
N GLU A 922 -1.76 28.28 21.59
CA GLU A 922 -2.00 29.51 22.38
C GLU A 922 -0.78 30.44 22.38
N LYS A 923 0.43 29.88 22.53
CA LYS A 923 1.68 30.66 22.65
C LYS A 923 2.42 30.81 21.32
N ARG A 924 1.98 30.13 20.26
CA ARG A 924 2.68 30.01 18.96
C ARG A 924 4.13 29.53 19.13
N THR A 925 4.36 28.62 20.08
CA THR A 925 5.69 28.09 20.40
C THR A 925 6.19 27.24 19.23
N PRO A 926 7.36 27.56 18.62
CA PRO A 926 7.98 26.69 17.64
C PRO A 926 8.48 25.41 18.28
N VAL A 927 8.26 24.27 17.61
CA VAL A 927 8.86 22.99 17.99
C VAL A 927 9.83 22.55 16.91
N ARG A 928 11.03 22.16 17.32
CA ARG A 928 12.07 21.67 16.42
C ARG A 928 11.76 20.25 15.97
N VAL A 929 12.01 19.97 14.70
CA VAL A 929 12.01 18.62 14.10
C VAL A 929 13.43 18.09 14.24
N ASN A 930 13.69 17.24 15.24
CA ASN A 930 15.07 16.93 15.69
C ASN A 930 15.76 15.84 14.86
N ASN A 931 15.00 14.92 14.27
CA ASN A 931 15.47 13.83 13.41
C ASN A 931 15.25 14.19 11.94
N LEU A 932 15.61 15.42 11.57
CA LEU A 932 15.59 15.92 10.21
C LEU A 932 17.02 16.15 9.71
N PHE A 933 17.45 15.35 8.76
CA PHE A 933 18.85 15.28 8.34
C PHE A 933 19.03 15.72 6.89
N PHE A 934 20.07 16.53 6.69
CA PHE A 934 20.52 17.03 5.39
C PHE A 934 22.03 16.89 5.30
N ASN A 935 22.56 16.64 4.10
CA ASN A 935 23.99 16.80 3.86
C ASN A 935 24.41 18.27 3.98
N PHE A 936 25.70 18.50 4.18
CA PHE A 936 26.27 19.86 4.25
C PHE A 936 25.97 20.64 2.95
N GLY A 937 25.44 21.85 3.08
CA GLY A 937 25.07 22.70 1.95
C GLY A 937 23.85 22.23 1.13
N GLU A 938 23.22 21.11 1.48
CA GLU A 938 22.11 20.53 0.72
C GLU A 938 20.75 20.72 1.41
N SER A 939 19.70 20.72 0.58
CA SER A 939 18.29 20.76 0.99
C SER A 939 17.54 19.44 0.78
N LYS A 940 18.22 18.41 0.24
CA LYS A 940 17.65 17.07 0.06
C LYS A 940 17.55 16.35 1.41
N LEU A 941 16.34 15.88 1.72
CA LEU A 941 16.07 15.08 2.92
C LEU A 941 16.79 13.74 2.82
N LEU A 942 17.54 13.39 3.87
CA LEU A 942 18.11 12.04 3.98
C LEU A 942 17.03 11.03 4.41
N PRO A 943 17.16 9.74 4.02
CA PRO A 943 16.20 8.69 4.36
C PRO A 943 15.92 8.57 5.87
N TYR A 944 16.92 8.86 6.70
CA TYR A 944 16.81 8.87 8.17
C TYR A 944 15.75 9.85 8.71
N SER A 945 15.32 10.82 7.89
CA SER A 945 14.31 11.81 8.27
C SER A 945 12.88 11.34 8.06
N ILE A 946 12.69 10.27 7.29
CA ILE A 946 11.38 9.79 6.86
C ILE A 946 10.49 9.41 8.05
N PRO A 947 10.96 8.68 9.08
CA PRO A 947 10.10 8.27 10.20
C PRO A 947 9.48 9.46 10.94
N GLU A 948 10.26 10.51 11.21
CA GLU A 948 9.75 11.71 11.87
C GLU A 948 8.75 12.48 11.00
N LEU A 949 9.06 12.66 9.71
CA LEU A 949 8.16 13.38 8.82
C LEU A 949 6.83 12.66 8.60
N LYS A 950 6.81 11.32 8.61
CA LYS A 950 5.56 10.54 8.60
C LYS A 950 4.73 10.82 9.85
N ARG A 951 5.33 10.81 11.05
CA ARG A 951 4.63 11.17 12.29
C ARG A 951 4.08 12.59 12.26
N VAL A 952 4.87 13.54 11.75
CA VAL A 952 4.42 14.93 11.59
C VAL A 952 3.23 15.01 10.63
N ALA A 953 3.27 14.29 9.50
CA ALA A 953 2.16 14.24 8.55
C ALA A 953 0.87 13.71 9.20
N GLU A 954 0.96 12.61 9.96
CA GLU A 954 -0.18 12.04 10.68
C GLU A 954 -0.79 13.03 11.68
N ILE A 955 0.03 13.79 12.40
CA ILE A 955 -0.43 14.84 13.32
C ILE A 955 -1.17 15.94 12.56
N ILE A 956 -0.60 16.44 11.47
CA ILE A 956 -1.20 17.52 10.67
C ILE A 956 -2.54 17.06 10.09
N GLN A 957 -2.62 15.84 9.58
CA GLN A 957 -3.85 15.25 9.06
C GLN A 957 -4.90 15.05 10.16
N ARG A 958 -4.50 14.57 11.34
CA ARG A 958 -5.41 14.37 12.47
C ARG A 958 -6.02 15.67 12.98
N TYR A 959 -5.21 16.72 13.11
CA TYR A 959 -5.64 17.98 13.72
C TYR A 959 -6.05 19.06 12.71
N GLN A 960 -5.87 18.82 11.40
CA GLN A 960 -6.18 19.75 10.31
C GLN A 960 -5.66 21.18 10.57
N SER A 961 -4.49 21.28 11.21
CA SER A 961 -3.94 22.55 11.69
C SER A 961 -3.11 23.22 10.61
N LYS A 962 -3.18 24.55 10.54
CA LYS A 962 -2.23 25.33 9.74
C LYS A 962 -0.85 25.29 10.40
N VAL A 963 0.18 25.02 9.62
CA VAL A 963 1.56 24.87 10.09
C VAL A 963 2.50 25.77 9.30
N GLU A 964 3.27 26.58 10.01
CA GLU A 964 4.43 27.27 9.46
C GLU A 964 5.70 26.43 9.67
N ILE A 965 6.40 26.16 8.57
CA ILE A 965 7.64 25.39 8.50
C ILE A 965 8.79 26.38 8.30
N SER A 966 9.64 26.52 9.31
CA SER A 966 10.70 27.51 9.36
C SER A 966 12.08 26.86 9.23
N GLY A 967 12.83 27.18 8.17
CA GLY A 967 14.20 26.71 7.97
C GLY A 967 15.26 27.65 8.53
N HIS A 968 16.32 27.09 9.09
CA HIS A 968 17.46 27.82 9.66
C HIS A 968 18.80 27.18 9.27
N THR A 969 19.85 27.99 9.17
CA THR A 969 21.23 27.57 8.90
C THR A 969 22.18 28.01 10.00
N ASP A 970 23.43 27.52 9.94
CA ASP A 970 24.55 28.12 10.68
C ASP A 970 25.14 29.30 9.90
N ASN A 971 26.17 29.93 10.46
CA ASN A 971 26.82 31.10 9.88
C ASN A 971 27.90 30.78 8.82
N ILE A 972 28.01 29.53 8.34
CA ILE A 972 28.99 29.16 7.32
C ILE A 972 28.41 29.48 5.93
N GLY A 973 29.13 30.30 5.14
CA GLY A 973 28.68 30.77 3.82
C GLY A 973 28.11 32.19 3.81
N THR A 974 27.66 32.68 2.66
CA THR A 974 27.10 34.04 2.51
C THR A 974 25.66 34.13 3.05
N ALA A 975 25.19 35.34 3.35
CA ALA A 975 23.83 35.58 3.81
C ALA A 975 22.79 35.15 2.76
N GLU A 976 23.04 35.44 1.49
CA GLU A 976 22.18 35.08 0.37
C GLU A 976 22.06 33.57 0.21
N ASN A 977 23.19 32.85 0.26
CA ASN A 977 23.20 31.38 0.12
C ASN A 977 22.48 30.71 1.30
N ASN A 978 22.71 31.20 2.52
CA ASN A 978 22.07 30.67 3.71
C ASN A 978 20.56 30.95 3.74
N GLN A 979 20.13 32.11 3.24
CA GLN A 979 18.72 32.43 3.08
C GLN A 979 18.05 31.43 2.11
N VAL A 980 18.60 31.27 0.90
CA VAL A 980 18.08 30.33 -0.11
C VAL A 980 18.08 28.90 0.41
N LEU A 981 19.16 28.44 1.04
CA LEU A 981 19.26 27.09 1.59
C LEU A 981 18.20 26.83 2.67
N SER A 982 17.95 27.81 3.54
CA SER A 982 16.94 27.70 4.59
C SER A 982 15.51 27.58 4.02
N GLU A 983 15.18 28.34 2.97
CA GLU A 983 13.90 28.29 2.27
C GLU A 983 13.71 26.95 1.55
N GLN A 984 14.76 26.48 0.86
CA GLN A 984 14.74 25.20 0.16
C GLN A 984 14.53 24.03 1.13
N ARG A 985 15.15 24.05 2.31
CA ARG A 985 14.94 23.03 3.35
C ARG A 985 13.50 23.03 3.86
N ALA A 986 12.93 24.21 4.14
CA ALA A 986 11.53 24.33 4.54
C ALA A 986 10.59 23.82 3.43
N LYS A 987 10.89 24.13 2.16
CA LYS A 987 10.14 23.64 1.01
C LYS A 987 10.23 22.12 0.88
N ALA A 988 11.40 21.51 1.04
CA ALA A 988 11.57 20.06 0.96
C ALA A 988 10.70 19.33 2.00
N VAL A 989 10.62 19.87 3.22
CA VAL A 989 9.70 19.36 4.26
C VAL A 989 8.25 19.49 3.83
N LYS A 990 7.82 20.66 3.33
CA LYS A 990 6.46 20.87 2.83
C LYS A 990 6.11 19.88 1.71
N ASP A 991 6.97 19.75 0.71
CA ASP A 991 6.76 18.87 -0.44
C ASP A 991 6.59 17.41 0.03
N PHE A 992 7.41 16.97 0.99
CA PHE A 992 7.26 15.65 1.59
C PHE A 992 5.91 15.49 2.31
N LEU A 993 5.53 16.43 3.18
CA LEU A 993 4.26 16.36 3.92
C LEU A 993 3.05 16.32 2.97
N VAL A 994 3.08 17.09 1.87
CA VAL A 994 2.06 17.05 0.82
C VAL A 994 2.02 15.68 0.14
N SER A 995 3.19 15.08 -0.15
CA SER A 995 3.26 13.73 -0.72
C SER A 995 2.67 12.65 0.20
N GLN A 996 2.64 12.89 1.51
CA GLN A 996 2.00 12.02 2.51
C GLN A 996 0.50 12.33 2.70
N GLY A 997 -0.09 13.23 1.90
CA GLY A 997 -1.52 13.55 1.92
C GLY A 997 -1.92 14.78 2.74
N CYS A 998 -0.97 15.58 3.24
CA CYS A 998 -1.32 16.84 3.92
C CYS A 998 -1.78 17.90 2.90
N ASP A 999 -2.83 18.66 3.23
CA ASP A 999 -3.30 19.77 2.40
C ASP A 999 -2.23 20.86 2.31
N ALA A 1000 -1.78 21.16 1.08
CA ALA A 1000 -0.77 22.17 0.80
C ALA A 1000 -1.19 23.58 1.25
N ALA A 1001 -2.51 23.86 1.35
CA ALA A 1001 -3.05 25.13 1.82
C ALA A 1001 -2.85 25.33 3.34
N LEU A 1002 -2.66 24.25 4.10
CA LEU A 1002 -2.37 24.30 5.52
C LEU A 1002 -0.89 24.53 5.82
N LEU A 1003 0.00 24.44 4.82
CA LEU A 1003 1.46 24.47 5.02
C LEU A 1003 2.09 25.75 4.45
N ASN A 1004 2.67 26.58 5.32
CA ASN A 1004 3.46 27.75 4.93
C ASN A 1004 4.96 27.50 5.17
N THR A 1005 5.84 28.03 4.33
CA THR A 1005 7.30 27.87 4.47
C THR A 1005 8.01 29.20 4.57
N ILE A 1006 8.94 29.33 5.52
CA ILE A 1006 9.77 30.53 5.71
C ILE A 1006 11.23 30.10 5.91
N GLY A 1007 12.17 30.79 5.27
CA GLY A 1007 13.60 30.67 5.57
C GLY A 1007 14.11 31.86 6.37
N TYR A 1008 14.95 31.63 7.37
CA TYR A 1008 15.56 32.70 8.17
C TYR A 1008 17.08 32.80 8.01
N GLY A 1009 17.69 31.96 7.16
CA GLY A 1009 19.15 31.81 7.09
C GLY A 1009 19.75 31.60 8.48
N PHE A 1010 20.83 32.31 8.78
CA PHE A 1010 21.49 32.29 10.11
C PHE A 1010 21.05 33.42 11.05
N SER A 1011 20.02 34.20 10.69
CA SER A 1011 19.62 35.40 11.45
C SER A 1011 19.01 35.11 12.83
N ARG A 1012 18.63 33.85 13.11
CA ARG A 1012 17.99 33.41 14.36
C ARG A 1012 18.71 32.20 14.98
N PRO A 1013 19.94 32.36 15.48
CA PRO A 1013 20.66 31.28 16.14
C PRO A 1013 20.04 30.95 17.51
N VAL A 1014 19.98 29.66 17.85
CA VAL A 1014 19.55 29.15 19.17
C VAL A 1014 20.74 28.77 20.04
N MET A 1015 21.94 28.71 19.46
CA MET A 1015 23.19 28.49 20.15
C MET A 1015 24.30 29.29 19.47
N SER A 1016 25.43 29.50 20.16
CA SER A 1016 26.61 30.12 19.55
C SER A 1016 27.02 29.36 18.28
N ASN A 1017 27.40 30.08 17.23
CA ASN A 1017 27.97 29.51 16.01
C ASN A 1017 29.48 29.25 16.10
N ASP A 1018 30.10 29.49 17.25
CA ASP A 1018 31.55 29.38 17.44
C ASP A 1018 32.00 27.91 17.52
N THR A 1019 31.10 27.01 17.92
CA THR A 1019 31.39 25.57 18.04
C THR A 1019 30.62 24.74 17.02
N ASP A 1020 31.17 23.59 16.62
CA ASP A 1020 30.47 22.66 15.72
C ASP A 1020 29.14 22.16 16.30
N ALA A 1021 29.11 21.88 17.61
CA ALA A 1021 27.90 21.49 18.32
C ALA A 1021 26.82 22.60 18.26
N GLY A 1022 27.23 23.86 18.44
CA GLY A 1022 26.32 24.99 18.34
C GLY A 1022 25.81 25.24 16.91
N ARG A 1023 26.69 25.15 15.90
CA ARG A 1023 26.30 25.18 14.48
C ARG A 1023 25.32 24.05 14.13
N ALA A 1024 25.54 22.85 14.64
CA ALA A 1024 24.63 21.72 14.45
C ALA A 1024 23.23 21.96 15.03
N LYS A 1025 23.12 22.67 16.17
CA LYS A 1025 21.80 23.08 16.71
C LYS A 1025 21.15 24.20 15.90
N ASN A 1026 21.94 25.07 15.27
CA ASN A 1026 21.42 26.16 14.44
C ASN A 1026 20.88 25.68 13.08
N ARG A 1027 21.48 24.63 12.50
CA ARG A 1027 20.95 23.92 11.32
C ARG A 1027 19.71 23.11 11.70
N ARG A 1028 18.52 23.69 11.53
CA ARG A 1028 17.26 23.08 11.99
C ARG A 1028 16.06 23.52 11.16
N VAL A 1029 14.98 22.76 11.30
CA VAL A 1029 13.63 23.17 10.89
C VAL A 1029 12.73 23.19 12.11
N GLU A 1030 11.88 24.21 12.20
CA GLU A 1030 10.87 24.37 13.23
C GLU A 1030 9.46 24.31 12.63
N LEU A 1031 8.50 23.79 13.39
CA LEU A 1031 7.08 23.82 13.09
C LEU A 1031 6.36 24.74 14.07
N ARG A 1032 5.50 25.63 13.57
CA ARG A 1032 4.59 26.43 14.38
C ARG A 1032 3.16 26.13 13.97
N PHE A 1033 2.36 25.62 14.89
CA PHE A 1033 0.95 25.36 14.67
C PHE A 1033 0.16 26.64 14.96
N VAL A 1034 -0.65 27.08 14.00
CA VAL A 1034 -1.46 28.29 14.08
C VAL A 1034 -2.95 27.94 13.99
N LYS A 1035 -3.79 28.71 14.69
CA LYS A 1035 -5.24 28.55 14.68
C LYS A 1035 -5.87 28.89 13.34
#